data_AF-A0A953SKF5-F1
#
_entry.id   AF-A0A953SKF5-F1
#
_cell.length_a   1.000
_cell.length_b   1.000
_cell.length_c   1.000
_cell.angle_alpha   90.00
_cell.angle_beta   90.00
_cell.angle_gamma   90.00
#
_symmetry.space_group_name_H-M   'P 1'
#
loop_
_entity.id
_entity.type
_entity.pdbx_description
1 polymer ?
#
loop_
_entity_poly.entity_id
_entity_poly.type
_entity_poly.pdbx_seq_one_letter_code
_entity_poly.pdbx_strand_id
1 'polypeptide(L)'
;RGPPVLQLYWDLARLLRKGMVVSRTTTLLFMLGPAAGLVTALLVAAIVPLGGHRAPIAFAGDVIFVAYLLGLGRFCTALAALDTGSPFEGMGAAREVTFAWLAEPALFLGFLVLARVTGSLSLSGMLAADQPHQQDAALGSMALVLVGWCIVLLAENSTGWENLLYLCSEAYLTGFYFKPRMDREILETHGEGLIAINGHLGSELAFHLRKYEETKDKAHWKNAVEVCEWHQKVFAPTESGPRFYVELQHHVLEQISINPHLIRIARELDLPLVCDNDSHFLLEEDHDAHDTLICISTGKVKNDPDRMRYTPELYVKSPEQMWGLFDTPGYNNDEVGEAGREALRNTKAIADRCEVELPIGANHAPVVVVKAPPKSKLPGHGAKEYGGDLTAWFKDYCSRFDLEPANSPDMDQAALKKECDKALRLLSEAGMVWRYGPAIMDHRHDLSEGEEGVEHRRDACATEEEKDGFDKWARLNRELKILADKLISAYFLIVWDFVNWGRQRGIPANARGSGVGTMVGYALGLSNACPVQYGLLFERFTDPDRAEYPDIDIDLCQDGRGEVINYVREKYGHVAQIITFGTLKARAAIRDVCRVHEVPLGEADKLAKLVPEELKITIDKALGAEPELKKWYDSDERVKRVLDTGRVLEGQARHASVHAAGVIVATQPLHEIVPLYKQSGHDDIITQWDGPTCEMMGLLKMDFLGLRTLSTVERCKEIIRDTLPDEAVFAGVGRQRGDAGPHPLDLDRLTYDDPNVFALFQRGDTTGVFQFESGGMRRLLLDMKPDRLEDLIAANALFRPGPMDLIPDYNRRKHGQAPVPTVHPIVDRFTAPTYGVMVYQEQVMQIAQELAGYSLGEADLLRR
;
A
#
# COMPACT_ATOMS: atom_id res chain seq x y z
N ARG A 1 26.59 41.60 -21.57
CA ARG A 1 25.89 41.82 -22.87
C ARG A 1 24.78 40.79 -22.91
N GLY A 2 23.52 41.20 -22.79
CA GLY A 2 22.38 40.28 -22.83
C GLY A 2 22.20 39.62 -24.20
N PRO A 3 21.32 38.61 -24.30
CA PRO A 3 21.01 37.98 -25.57
C PRO A 3 20.50 39.04 -26.58
N PRO A 4 20.85 38.92 -27.87
CA PRO A 4 20.36 39.84 -28.89
C PRO A 4 18.84 39.93 -28.88
N VAL A 5 18.26 41.09 -29.18
CA VAL A 5 16.80 41.26 -29.32
C VAL A 5 16.20 40.26 -30.32
N LEU A 6 17.01 39.78 -31.25
CA LEU A 6 16.63 38.77 -32.25
C LEU A 6 16.75 37.32 -31.77
N GLN A 7 17.26 37.06 -30.56
CA GLN A 7 17.49 35.71 -30.04
C GLN A 7 16.19 34.90 -29.96
N LEU A 8 15.10 35.53 -29.49
CA LEU A 8 13.77 34.91 -29.47
C LEU A 8 13.29 34.46 -30.86
N TYR A 9 13.55 35.27 -31.90
CA TYR A 9 13.19 34.93 -33.28
C TYR A 9 14.11 33.86 -33.88
N TRP A 10 15.38 33.84 -33.49
CA TRP A 10 16.33 32.78 -33.85
C TRP A 10 15.95 31.45 -33.20
N ASP A 11 15.54 31.47 -31.94
CA ASP A 11 15.10 30.27 -31.22
C ASP A 11 13.77 29.75 -31.79
N LEU A 12 12.85 30.66 -32.17
CA LEU A 12 11.63 30.31 -32.89
C LEU A 12 11.93 29.68 -34.27
N ALA A 13 12.85 30.26 -35.04
CA ALA A 13 13.29 29.71 -36.32
C ALA A 13 14.02 28.36 -36.17
N ARG A 14 14.71 28.15 -35.04
CA ARG A 14 15.40 26.91 -34.69
C ARG A 14 14.41 25.81 -34.28
N LEU A 15 13.33 26.17 -33.60
CA LEU A 15 12.21 25.29 -33.26
C LEU A 15 11.44 24.85 -34.52
N LEU A 16 11.17 25.78 -35.44
CA LEU A 16 10.47 25.51 -36.70
C LEU A 16 11.27 24.60 -37.67
N ARG A 17 12.57 24.41 -37.44
CA ARG A 17 13.45 23.52 -38.24
C ARG A 17 13.60 22.12 -37.66
N LYS A 18 13.03 21.83 -36.48
CA LYS A 18 13.06 20.48 -35.90
C LYS A 18 11.87 19.68 -36.42
N GLY A 19 12.13 18.48 -36.92
CA GLY A 19 11.07 17.52 -37.28
C GLY A 19 10.29 17.10 -36.04
N MET A 20 8.96 17.05 -36.16
CA MET A 20 8.08 16.59 -35.10
C MET A 20 8.23 15.08 -34.94
N VAL A 21 8.56 14.63 -33.72
CA VAL A 21 8.57 13.20 -33.39
C VAL A 21 7.17 12.87 -32.89
N VAL A 22 6.39 12.25 -33.75
CA VAL A 22 5.01 11.85 -33.46
C VAL A 22 4.98 10.35 -33.22
N SER A 23 4.30 9.92 -32.15
CA SER A 23 4.11 8.49 -31.87
C SER A 23 3.31 7.83 -33.01
N ARG A 24 3.55 6.55 -33.26
CA ARG A 24 2.84 5.80 -34.33
C ARG A 24 1.34 5.63 -34.08
N THR A 25 0.87 5.98 -32.88
CA THR A 25 -0.53 5.88 -32.45
C THR A 25 -1.29 7.22 -32.48
N THR A 26 -0.61 8.32 -32.80
CA THR A 26 -1.19 9.67 -32.78
C THR A 26 -2.11 9.90 -33.99
N THR A 27 -3.32 10.41 -33.78
CA THR A 27 -4.25 10.72 -34.88
C THR A 27 -4.16 12.20 -35.31
N LEU A 28 -4.92 12.55 -36.35
CA LEU A 28 -4.98 13.92 -36.88
C LEU A 28 -5.53 14.92 -35.85
N LEU A 29 -6.25 14.41 -34.84
CA LEU A 29 -6.87 15.19 -33.79
C LEU A 29 -5.84 15.84 -32.85
N PHE A 30 -4.82 15.09 -32.42
CA PHE A 30 -3.68 15.61 -31.65
C PHE A 30 -2.92 16.74 -32.37
N MET A 31 -2.76 16.61 -33.69
CA MET A 31 -2.03 17.59 -34.51
C MET A 31 -2.80 18.91 -34.67
N LEU A 32 -4.14 18.86 -34.65
CA LEU A 32 -5.00 20.03 -34.83
C LEU A 32 -5.26 20.80 -33.53
N GLY A 33 -5.15 20.16 -32.36
CA GLY A 33 -5.40 20.80 -31.06
C GLY A 33 -4.58 22.06 -30.79
N PRO A 34 -3.24 22.02 -30.87
CA PRO A 34 -2.40 23.20 -30.68
C PRO A 34 -2.64 24.30 -31.72
N ALA A 35 -2.97 23.94 -32.96
CA ALA A 35 -3.30 24.91 -34.00
C ALA A 35 -4.63 25.63 -33.71
N ALA A 36 -5.64 24.90 -33.23
CA ALA A 36 -6.90 25.49 -32.77
C ALA A 36 -6.67 26.42 -31.57
N GLY A 37 -5.86 26.00 -30.59
CA GLY A 37 -5.45 26.83 -29.45
C GLY A 37 -4.80 28.15 -29.88
N LEU A 38 -3.81 28.09 -30.79
CA LEU A 38 -3.14 29.28 -31.32
C LEU A 38 -4.10 30.22 -32.06
N VAL A 39 -4.99 29.69 -32.90
CA VAL A 39 -5.99 30.49 -33.63
C VAL A 39 -6.94 31.18 -32.64
N THR A 40 -7.42 30.47 -31.61
CA THR A 40 -8.28 31.08 -30.59
C THR A 40 -7.57 32.17 -29.79
N ALA A 41 -6.30 31.97 -29.43
CA ALA A 41 -5.51 32.98 -28.72
C ALA A 41 -5.28 34.25 -29.57
N LEU A 42 -5.01 34.09 -30.88
CA LEU A 42 -4.85 35.22 -31.80
C LEU A 42 -6.16 36.01 -31.99
N LEU A 43 -7.30 35.31 -32.04
CA LEU A 43 -8.62 35.96 -32.11
C LEU A 43 -8.94 36.71 -30.82
N VAL A 44 -8.66 36.13 -29.65
CA VAL A 44 -8.85 36.80 -28.36
C VAL A 44 -7.94 38.03 -28.25
N ALA A 45 -6.67 37.93 -28.67
CA ALA A 45 -5.75 39.06 -28.67
C ALA A 45 -6.20 40.23 -29.56
N ALA A 46 -6.97 39.96 -30.63
CA ALA A 46 -7.56 41.00 -31.49
C ALA A 46 -8.78 41.70 -30.85
N ILE A 47 -9.34 41.13 -29.78
CA ILE A 47 -10.57 41.60 -29.12
C ILE A 47 -10.27 42.22 -27.74
N VAL A 48 -9.16 41.84 -27.10
CA VAL A 48 -8.75 42.42 -25.81
C VAL A 48 -8.05 43.76 -26.04
N PRO A 49 -8.54 44.87 -25.46
CA PRO A 49 -7.90 46.18 -25.59
C PRO A 49 -6.57 46.21 -24.82
N LEU A 50 -5.50 46.72 -25.46
CA LEU A 50 -4.18 46.89 -24.86
C LEU A 50 -3.85 48.38 -24.72
N GLY A 51 -3.42 48.80 -23.53
CA GLY A 51 -2.88 50.14 -23.31
C GLY A 51 -3.89 51.29 -23.39
N GLY A 52 -5.16 51.07 -23.01
CA GLY A 52 -6.18 52.13 -22.98
C GLY A 52 -6.77 52.51 -24.34
N HIS A 53 -6.38 51.83 -25.42
CA HIS A 53 -6.97 52.00 -26.75
C HIS A 53 -8.07 50.97 -27.00
N ARG A 54 -9.06 51.32 -27.83
CA ARG A 54 -10.11 50.37 -28.26
C ARG A 54 -9.45 49.18 -28.98
N ALA A 55 -9.93 47.98 -28.68
CA ALA A 55 -9.46 46.77 -29.33
C ALA A 55 -9.64 46.85 -30.86
N PRO A 56 -8.77 46.17 -31.64
CA PRO A 56 -8.90 46.09 -33.10
C PRO A 56 -10.28 45.63 -33.56
N ILE A 57 -10.93 44.74 -32.78
CA ILE A 57 -12.29 44.24 -33.00
C ILE A 57 -13.07 44.41 -31.69
N ALA A 58 -14.00 45.36 -31.65
CA ALA A 58 -14.83 45.62 -30.47
C ALA A 58 -16.32 45.66 -30.85
N PHE A 59 -17.17 44.95 -30.09
CA PHE A 59 -18.61 44.92 -30.30
C PHE A 59 -19.36 44.61 -28.99
N ALA A 60 -20.66 44.89 -28.97
CA ALA A 60 -21.50 44.59 -27.81
C ALA A 60 -21.57 43.06 -27.59
N GLY A 61 -20.98 42.58 -26.49
CA GLY A 61 -20.88 41.15 -26.18
C GLY A 61 -19.53 40.51 -26.51
N ASP A 62 -18.50 41.32 -26.80
CA ASP A 62 -17.13 40.83 -27.04
C ASP A 62 -16.58 39.94 -25.90
N VAL A 63 -16.96 40.18 -24.64
CA VAL A 63 -16.64 39.34 -23.46
C VAL A 63 -17.20 37.93 -23.60
N ILE A 64 -18.45 37.80 -24.05
CA ILE A 64 -19.13 36.50 -24.21
C ILE A 64 -18.47 35.73 -25.35
N PHE A 65 -18.09 36.44 -26.42
CA PHE A 65 -17.40 35.84 -27.54
C PHE A 65 -15.97 35.40 -27.18
N VAL A 66 -15.25 36.18 -26.38
CA VAL A 66 -13.95 35.78 -25.81
C VAL A 66 -14.11 34.54 -24.93
N ALA A 67 -15.14 34.48 -24.09
CA ALA A 67 -15.44 33.29 -23.29
C ALA A 67 -15.68 32.05 -24.15
N TYR A 68 -16.44 32.20 -25.23
CA TYR A 68 -16.71 31.12 -26.16
C TYR A 68 -15.46 30.66 -26.92
N LEU A 69 -14.62 31.60 -27.38
CA LEU A 69 -13.37 31.29 -28.09
C LEU A 69 -12.36 30.56 -27.19
N LEU A 70 -12.22 31.01 -25.95
CA LEU A 70 -11.38 30.34 -24.95
C LEU A 70 -11.89 28.93 -24.64
N GLY A 71 -13.21 28.78 -24.46
CA GLY A 71 -13.86 27.48 -24.26
C GLY A 71 -13.67 26.53 -25.46
N LEU A 72 -13.80 27.04 -26.69
CA LEU A 72 -13.62 26.25 -27.92
C LEU A 72 -12.16 25.79 -28.09
N GLY A 73 -11.19 26.68 -27.87
CA GLY A 73 -9.77 26.34 -27.95
C GLY A 73 -9.39 25.25 -26.95
N ARG A 74 -10.00 25.30 -25.76
CA ARG A 74 -9.82 24.29 -24.71
C ARG A 74 -10.51 22.98 -25.00
N PHE A 75 -11.72 23.01 -25.55
CA PHE A 75 -12.40 21.79 -25.99
C PHE A 75 -11.54 21.04 -27.01
N CYS A 76 -10.96 21.75 -27.98
CA CYS A 76 -10.05 21.17 -28.96
C CYS A 76 -8.74 20.68 -28.33
N THR A 77 -8.20 21.39 -27.34
CA THR A 77 -6.97 20.99 -26.62
C THR A 77 -7.21 19.77 -25.73
N ALA A 78 -8.36 19.68 -25.05
CA ALA A 78 -8.76 18.52 -24.26
C ALA A 78 -9.07 17.30 -25.15
N LEU A 79 -9.72 17.50 -26.31
CA LEU A 79 -9.89 16.43 -27.30
C LEU A 79 -8.53 15.92 -27.78
N ALA A 80 -7.60 16.82 -28.09
CA ALA A 80 -6.23 16.46 -28.50
C ALA A 80 -5.46 15.76 -27.38
N ALA A 81 -5.66 16.14 -26.12
CA ALA A 81 -5.10 15.46 -24.94
C ALA A 81 -5.57 14.02 -24.82
N LEU A 82 -6.87 13.79 -25.02
CA LEU A 82 -7.53 12.48 -24.95
C LEU A 82 -7.14 11.55 -26.12
N ASP A 83 -6.61 12.12 -27.20
CA ASP A 83 -6.10 11.40 -28.37
C ASP A 83 -4.66 10.86 -28.19
N THR A 84 -4.05 11.08 -27.01
CA THR A 84 -2.68 10.62 -26.72
C THR A 84 -2.65 9.19 -26.16
N GLY A 85 -1.77 8.36 -26.72
CA GLY A 85 -1.62 6.94 -26.36
C GLY A 85 -0.63 6.67 -25.22
N SER A 86 -0.19 7.69 -24.47
CA SER A 86 0.77 7.52 -23.36
C SER A 86 0.42 8.33 -22.10
N PRO A 87 0.69 7.79 -20.89
CA PRO A 87 0.38 8.47 -19.61
C PRO A 87 1.15 9.78 -19.37
N PHE A 88 2.34 9.93 -19.98
CA PHE A 88 3.16 11.13 -19.82
C PHE A 88 2.68 12.30 -20.69
N GLU A 89 2.15 12.01 -21.87
CA GLU A 89 1.51 13.01 -22.73
C GLU A 89 0.19 13.49 -22.12
N GLY A 90 -0.54 12.58 -21.45
CA GLY A 90 -1.71 12.90 -20.62
C GLY A 90 -1.38 13.84 -19.46
N MET A 91 -0.21 13.76 -18.83
CA MET A 91 0.18 14.65 -17.71
C MET A 91 0.45 16.09 -18.14
N GLY A 92 1.08 16.31 -19.29
CA GLY A 92 1.32 17.66 -19.82
C GLY A 92 0.01 18.35 -20.20
N ALA A 93 -0.89 17.62 -20.83
CA ALA A 93 -2.18 18.14 -21.23
C ALA A 93 -3.17 18.24 -20.05
N ALA A 94 -3.14 17.32 -19.09
CA ALA A 94 -3.89 17.42 -17.84
C ALA A 94 -3.44 18.64 -17.03
N ARG A 95 -2.14 18.94 -16.94
CA ARG A 95 -1.64 20.12 -16.23
C ARG A 95 -2.13 21.43 -16.86
N GLU A 96 -2.11 21.53 -18.19
CA GLU A 96 -2.68 22.67 -18.92
C GLU A 96 -4.20 22.76 -18.73
N VAL A 97 -4.94 21.64 -18.78
CA VAL A 97 -6.39 21.59 -18.51
C VAL A 97 -6.72 21.94 -17.05
N THR A 98 -5.86 21.58 -16.09
CA THR A 98 -6.02 21.89 -14.65
C THR A 98 -5.76 23.37 -14.36
N PHE A 99 -4.67 23.95 -14.89
CA PHE A 99 -4.43 25.41 -14.79
C PHE A 99 -5.56 26.19 -15.46
N ALA A 100 -6.05 25.67 -16.58
CA ALA A 100 -7.18 26.21 -17.31
C ALA A 100 -8.47 26.22 -16.44
N TRP A 101 -8.81 25.10 -15.82
CA TRP A 101 -9.98 24.95 -14.93
C TRP A 101 -9.91 25.83 -13.68
N LEU A 102 -8.71 26.18 -13.21
CA LEU A 102 -8.51 27.04 -12.04
C LEU A 102 -8.59 28.53 -12.38
N ALA A 103 -7.97 28.94 -13.49
CA ALA A 103 -7.84 30.36 -13.84
C ALA A 103 -9.09 30.95 -14.51
N GLU A 104 -9.82 30.17 -15.31
CA GLU A 104 -10.91 30.72 -16.13
C GLU A 104 -12.23 30.94 -15.44
N PRO A 105 -12.76 30.02 -14.59
CA PRO A 105 -13.94 30.33 -13.80
C PRO A 105 -13.71 31.57 -12.93
N ALA A 106 -12.50 31.74 -12.38
CA ALA A 106 -12.09 32.94 -11.66
C ALA A 106 -12.05 34.18 -12.56
N LEU A 107 -11.47 34.08 -13.76
CA LEU A 107 -11.45 35.16 -14.75
C LEU A 107 -12.86 35.54 -15.22
N PHE A 108 -13.73 34.57 -15.48
CA PHE A 108 -15.12 34.77 -15.91
C PHE A 108 -15.98 35.32 -14.79
N LEU A 109 -15.77 34.88 -13.55
CA LEU A 109 -16.41 35.46 -12.38
C LEU A 109 -15.93 36.90 -12.18
N GLY A 110 -14.64 37.17 -12.38
CA GLY A 110 -14.06 38.51 -12.40
C GLY A 110 -14.69 39.40 -13.47
N PHE A 111 -14.86 38.90 -14.70
CA PHE A 111 -15.56 39.61 -15.78
C PHE A 111 -17.06 39.80 -15.50
N LEU A 112 -17.74 38.82 -14.89
CA LEU A 112 -19.15 38.94 -14.48
C LEU A 112 -19.33 40.00 -13.39
N VAL A 113 -18.41 40.04 -12.43
CA VAL A 113 -18.38 41.07 -11.38
C VAL A 113 -18.11 42.43 -12.02
N LEU A 114 -17.08 42.57 -12.87
CA LEU A 114 -16.83 43.81 -13.61
C LEU A 114 -18.03 44.21 -14.49
N ALA A 115 -18.68 43.26 -15.17
CA ALA A 115 -19.86 43.50 -15.99
C ALA A 115 -21.01 44.07 -15.18
N ARG A 116 -21.24 43.49 -13.99
CA ARG A 116 -22.30 43.92 -13.09
C ARG A 116 -22.02 45.28 -12.47
N VAL A 117 -20.75 45.55 -12.14
CA VAL A 117 -20.30 46.83 -11.57
C VAL A 117 -20.32 47.95 -12.61
N THR A 118 -19.91 47.68 -13.85
CA THR A 118 -19.78 48.69 -14.91
C THR A 118 -21.03 48.82 -15.79
N GLY A 119 -21.98 47.88 -15.71
CA GLY A 119 -23.19 47.86 -16.54
C GLY A 119 -22.94 47.60 -18.03
N SER A 120 -21.73 47.16 -18.39
CA SER A 120 -21.29 46.92 -19.77
C SER A 120 -21.00 45.44 -19.98
N LEU A 121 -21.29 44.92 -21.16
CA LEU A 121 -20.82 43.60 -21.62
C LEU A 121 -19.67 43.70 -22.64
N SER A 122 -19.09 44.89 -22.77
CA SER A 122 -17.88 45.11 -23.57
C SER A 122 -16.64 45.18 -22.67
N LEU A 123 -15.60 44.42 -22.99
CA LEU A 123 -14.28 44.44 -22.32
C LEU A 123 -13.71 45.85 -22.28
N SER A 124 -13.88 46.62 -23.36
CA SER A 124 -13.40 48.01 -23.44
C SER A 124 -14.18 48.94 -22.50
N GLY A 125 -15.46 48.67 -22.24
CA GLY A 125 -16.26 49.43 -21.28
C GLY A 125 -16.01 49.02 -19.82
N MET A 126 -15.68 47.74 -19.59
CA MET A 126 -15.34 47.20 -18.27
C MET A 126 -13.99 47.72 -17.78
N LEU A 127 -12.98 47.73 -18.65
CA LEU A 127 -11.59 48.08 -18.29
C LEU A 127 -11.31 49.58 -18.34
N ALA A 128 -12.26 50.41 -18.77
CA ALA A 128 -12.15 51.87 -18.78
C ALA A 128 -12.66 52.54 -17.49
N ALA A 129 -13.20 51.77 -16.53
CA ALA A 129 -13.70 52.29 -15.26
C ALA A 129 -12.54 52.52 -14.26
N ASP A 130 -12.10 53.77 -14.15
CA ASP A 130 -11.00 54.22 -13.29
C ASP A 130 -11.44 54.32 -11.81
N GLN A 131 -11.37 53.20 -11.06
CA GLN A 131 -11.65 53.15 -9.61
C GLN A 131 -10.73 52.12 -8.90
N PRO A 132 -9.64 52.55 -8.24
CA PRO A 132 -8.61 51.66 -7.66
C PRO A 132 -9.04 50.88 -6.39
N HIS A 133 -10.09 51.30 -5.67
CA HIS A 133 -10.35 50.80 -4.30
C HIS A 133 -11.14 49.46 -4.24
N GLN A 134 -11.64 48.94 -5.36
CA GLN A 134 -12.46 47.71 -5.42
C GLN A 134 -11.74 46.48 -5.99
N GLN A 135 -10.59 46.67 -6.64
CA GLN A 135 -9.79 45.55 -7.19
C GLN A 135 -9.01 44.80 -6.08
N ASP A 136 -8.57 45.49 -5.03
CA ASP A 136 -7.79 44.88 -3.94
C ASP A 136 -8.62 43.92 -3.06
N ALA A 137 -9.93 44.17 -2.90
CA ALA A 137 -10.81 43.34 -2.07
C ALA A 137 -11.12 41.97 -2.70
N ALA A 138 -11.17 41.89 -4.03
CA ALA A 138 -11.42 40.65 -4.77
C ALA A 138 -10.16 39.78 -4.92
N LEU A 139 -8.98 40.41 -5.02
CA LEU A 139 -7.68 39.71 -5.05
C LEU A 139 -7.27 39.17 -3.67
N GLY A 140 -7.56 39.91 -2.58
CA GLY A 140 -7.21 39.49 -1.22
C GLY A 140 -7.96 38.25 -0.73
N SER A 141 -9.21 38.05 -1.17
CA SER A 141 -10.04 36.91 -0.77
C SER A 141 -9.71 35.61 -1.52
N MET A 142 -9.16 35.69 -2.75
CA MET A 142 -8.66 34.51 -3.48
C MET A 142 -7.27 34.04 -3.01
N ALA A 143 -6.44 34.92 -2.45
CA ALA A 143 -5.09 34.56 -1.98
C ALA A 143 -5.12 33.77 -0.65
N LEU A 144 -6.13 33.99 0.19
CA LEU A 144 -6.29 33.35 1.50
C LEU A 144 -6.58 31.84 1.43
N VAL A 145 -7.13 31.33 0.33
CA VAL A 145 -7.45 29.90 0.17
C VAL A 145 -6.20 29.05 -0.16
N LEU A 146 -5.08 29.69 -0.52
CA LEU A 146 -3.89 29.04 -1.07
C LEU A 146 -2.70 28.88 -0.11
N VAL A 147 -2.72 29.51 1.07
CA VAL A 147 -1.57 29.51 1.99
C VAL A 147 -1.80 28.58 3.16
N GLY A 148 -1.05 27.48 3.21
CA GLY A 148 -0.98 26.61 4.40
C GLY A 148 0.23 26.99 5.26
N TRP A 149 0.04 27.06 6.57
CA TRP A 149 1.10 27.28 7.55
C TRP A 149 1.57 25.96 8.17
N CYS A 150 2.81 25.94 8.62
CA CYS A 150 3.38 24.77 9.29
C CYS A 150 3.41 24.97 10.81
N ILE A 151 3.24 23.88 11.54
CA ILE A 151 3.34 23.79 13.00
C ILE A 151 3.97 22.44 13.34
N VAL A 152 4.74 22.38 14.42
CA VAL A 152 5.30 21.12 14.95
C VAL A 152 4.44 20.68 16.13
N LEU A 153 4.01 19.41 16.13
CA LEU A 153 3.23 18.79 17.20
C LEU A 153 3.96 17.55 17.70
N LEU A 154 4.11 17.42 19.01
CA LEU A 154 4.71 16.29 19.69
C LEU A 154 3.68 15.62 20.60
N ALA A 155 3.60 14.30 20.60
CA ALA A 155 2.80 13.57 21.58
C ALA A 155 3.55 13.55 22.92
N GLU A 156 2.94 14.14 23.96
CA GLU A 156 3.44 14.09 25.33
C GLU A 156 3.12 12.73 25.99
N ASN A 157 2.00 12.12 25.63
CA ASN A 157 1.48 10.88 26.21
C ASN A 157 0.64 10.08 25.21
N SER A 158 0.08 8.93 25.64
CA SER A 158 -0.74 8.06 24.78
C SER A 158 -1.99 8.74 24.19
N THR A 159 -2.64 9.66 24.93
CA THR A 159 -3.76 10.46 24.39
C THR A 159 -3.28 11.40 23.28
N GLY A 160 -2.11 12.01 23.46
CA GLY A 160 -1.46 12.78 22.41
C GLY A 160 -1.14 11.95 21.17
N TRP A 161 -0.67 10.72 21.37
CA TRP A 161 -0.42 9.79 20.26
C TRP A 161 -1.70 9.46 19.48
N GLU A 162 -2.79 9.11 20.15
CA GLU A 162 -4.10 8.87 19.53
C GLU A 162 -4.60 10.10 18.75
N ASN A 163 -4.46 11.29 19.34
CA ASN A 163 -4.80 12.54 18.67
C ASN A 163 -3.93 12.81 17.44
N LEU A 164 -2.62 12.49 17.46
CA LEU A 164 -1.76 12.59 16.28
C LEU A 164 -2.19 11.63 15.17
N LEU A 165 -2.59 10.39 15.50
CA LEU A 165 -3.11 9.43 14.52
C LEU A 165 -4.37 9.96 13.83
N TYR A 166 -5.30 10.52 14.61
CA TYR A 166 -6.51 11.14 14.09
C TYR A 166 -6.21 12.34 13.20
N LEU A 167 -5.41 13.30 13.71
CA LEU A 167 -5.01 14.52 13.01
C LEU A 167 -4.33 14.21 11.67
N CYS A 168 -3.40 13.25 11.67
CA CYS A 168 -2.71 12.80 10.47
C CYS A 168 -3.68 12.17 9.45
N SER A 169 -4.62 11.36 9.93
CA SER A 169 -5.64 10.72 9.10
C SER A 169 -6.57 11.74 8.45
N GLU A 170 -7.17 12.64 9.24
CA GLU A 170 -8.08 13.67 8.73
C GLU A 170 -7.39 14.58 7.71
N ALA A 171 -6.12 14.92 7.93
CA ALA A 171 -5.37 15.74 6.99
C ALA A 171 -5.29 15.14 5.57
N TYR A 172 -5.23 13.80 5.46
CA TYR A 172 -5.25 13.10 4.18
C TYR A 172 -6.66 12.76 3.69
N LEU A 173 -7.59 12.41 4.58
CA LEU A 173 -8.93 11.98 4.21
C LEU A 173 -9.81 13.15 3.74
N THR A 174 -9.75 14.27 4.45
CA THR A 174 -10.66 15.42 4.27
C THR A 174 -9.91 16.72 3.94
N GLY A 175 -8.71 16.91 4.50
CA GLY A 175 -7.93 18.15 4.38
C GLY A 175 -7.03 18.29 3.16
N PHE A 176 -7.00 17.30 2.25
CA PHE A 176 -6.04 17.26 1.15
C PHE A 176 -6.36 18.27 0.05
N TYR A 177 -5.39 19.16 -0.25
CA TYR A 177 -5.42 20.04 -1.42
C TYR A 177 -4.13 19.87 -2.25
N PHE A 178 -3.10 20.69 -2.02
CA PHE A 178 -1.74 20.42 -2.51
C PHE A 178 -0.92 19.58 -1.54
N LYS A 179 -1.17 19.76 -0.25
CA LYS A 179 -0.61 19.01 0.87
C LYS A 179 -1.78 18.57 1.77
N PRO A 180 -1.62 17.51 2.59
CA PRO A 180 -2.53 17.24 3.68
C PRO A 180 -2.49 18.43 4.66
N ARG A 181 -3.64 18.95 5.06
CA ARG A 181 -3.77 20.13 5.93
C ARG A 181 -4.80 19.86 7.01
N MET A 182 -4.67 20.58 8.12
CA MET A 182 -5.61 20.53 9.23
C MET A 182 -6.12 21.93 9.51
N ASP A 183 -7.36 22.02 9.96
CA ASP A 183 -7.99 23.27 10.35
C ASP A 183 -7.81 23.52 11.86
N ARG A 184 -7.91 24.79 12.27
CA ARG A 184 -7.76 25.21 13.67
C ARG A 184 -8.80 24.53 14.57
N GLU A 185 -10.01 24.34 14.07
CA GLU A 185 -11.13 23.70 14.76
C GLU A 185 -10.82 22.24 15.15
N ILE A 186 -10.08 21.52 14.28
CA ILE A 186 -9.68 20.14 14.56
C ILE A 186 -8.61 20.14 15.66
N LEU A 187 -7.64 21.08 15.60
CA LEU A 187 -6.63 21.23 16.65
C LEU A 187 -7.23 21.65 18.00
N GLU A 188 -8.30 22.46 18.00
CA GLU A 188 -9.05 22.80 19.23
C GLU A 188 -9.68 21.57 19.88
N THR A 189 -10.10 20.59 19.08
CA THR A 189 -10.76 19.38 19.56
C THR A 189 -9.76 18.28 19.94
N HIS A 190 -8.63 18.18 19.21
CA HIS A 190 -7.63 17.13 19.34
C HIS A 190 -6.27 17.64 19.85
N GLY A 191 -6.27 18.73 20.62
CA GLY A 191 -5.06 19.34 21.19
C GLY A 191 -4.61 18.72 22.54
N GLU A 192 -5.39 17.80 23.12
CA GLU A 192 -5.05 17.15 24.38
C GLU A 192 -3.85 16.20 24.23
N GLY A 193 -2.95 16.20 25.22
CA GLY A 193 -1.75 15.37 25.21
C GLY A 193 -0.70 15.78 24.16
N LEU A 194 -0.91 16.90 23.45
CA LEU A 194 0.04 17.44 22.46
C LEU A 194 0.82 18.63 23.01
N ILE A 195 2.09 18.71 22.62
CA ILE A 195 2.95 19.89 22.74
C ILE A 195 3.12 20.50 21.35
N ALA A 196 2.81 21.79 21.22
CA ALA A 196 2.94 22.56 19.98
C ALA A 196 4.17 23.49 20.01
N ILE A 197 4.91 23.51 18.90
CA ILE A 197 6.08 24.36 18.68
C ILE A 197 5.84 25.19 17.41
N ASN A 198 6.02 26.51 17.51
CA ASN A 198 5.72 27.45 16.43
C ASN A 198 6.72 28.62 16.44
N GLY A 199 7.24 29.01 15.28
CA GLY A 199 8.23 30.09 15.16
C GLY A 199 9.19 29.96 13.99
N HIS A 200 9.29 28.78 13.35
CA HIS A 200 10.04 28.62 12.11
C HIS A 200 9.45 29.41 10.93
N LEU A 201 10.24 29.66 9.88
CA LEU A 201 9.87 30.54 8.76
C LEU A 201 8.63 30.13 7.95
N GLY A 202 8.23 28.86 7.99
CA GLY A 202 7.03 28.34 7.35
C GLY A 202 5.76 28.48 8.20
N SER A 203 5.88 28.99 9.42
CA SER A 203 4.77 29.16 10.35
C SER A 203 4.02 30.49 10.19
N GLU A 204 2.78 30.52 10.67
CA GLU A 204 1.95 31.73 10.67
C GLU A 204 2.54 32.84 11.56
N LEU A 205 3.14 32.46 12.70
CA LEU A 205 3.78 33.37 13.63
C LEU A 205 4.96 34.08 12.95
N ALA A 206 5.88 33.30 12.37
CA ALA A 206 7.06 33.84 11.70
C ALA A 206 6.70 34.69 10.48
N PHE A 207 5.64 34.34 9.75
CA PHE A 207 5.16 35.15 8.64
C PHE A 207 4.79 36.57 9.09
N HIS A 208 4.02 36.69 10.16
CA HIS A 208 3.64 37.99 10.71
C HIS A 208 4.83 38.74 11.30
N LEU A 209 5.72 38.09 12.03
CA LEU A 209 6.91 38.73 12.58
C LEU A 209 7.90 39.19 11.49
N ARG A 210 8.06 38.42 10.41
CA ARG A 210 8.86 38.83 9.25
C ARG A 210 8.25 40.05 8.58
N LYS A 211 6.93 40.05 8.34
CA LYS A 211 6.25 41.21 7.76
C LYS A 211 6.33 42.43 8.65
N TYR A 212 6.25 42.25 9.97
CA TYR A 212 6.51 43.32 10.93
C TYR A 212 7.96 43.82 10.85
N GLU A 213 8.95 42.95 10.74
CA GLU A 213 10.35 43.37 10.61
C GLU A 213 10.60 44.17 9.32
N GLU A 214 10.01 43.73 8.20
CA GLU A 214 10.10 44.39 6.89
C GLU A 214 9.39 45.76 6.83
N THR A 215 8.20 45.86 7.43
CA THR A 215 7.30 47.02 7.22
C THR A 215 7.14 47.92 8.44
N LYS A 216 7.45 47.40 9.64
CA LYS A 216 7.13 47.98 10.95
C LYS A 216 5.64 48.26 11.18
N ASP A 217 4.75 47.60 10.42
CA ASP A 217 3.30 47.71 10.58
C ASP A 217 2.81 46.98 11.84
N LYS A 218 2.21 47.73 12.77
CA LYS A 218 1.68 47.19 14.03
C LYS A 218 0.54 46.18 13.83
N ALA A 219 -0.15 46.18 12.69
CA ALA A 219 -1.16 45.17 12.39
C ALA A 219 -0.58 43.75 12.38
N HIS A 220 0.62 43.59 11.80
CA HIS A 220 1.31 42.30 11.80
C HIS A 220 1.78 41.87 13.20
N TRP A 221 2.23 42.81 14.03
CA TRP A 221 2.52 42.51 15.44
C TRP A 221 1.28 42.02 16.18
N LYS A 222 0.14 42.70 15.99
CA LYS A 222 -1.13 42.31 16.60
C LYS A 222 -1.55 40.90 16.17
N ASN A 223 -1.45 40.58 14.89
CA ASN A 223 -1.78 39.24 14.41
C ASN A 223 -0.84 38.17 14.97
N ALA A 224 0.46 38.46 15.13
CA ALA A 224 1.41 37.55 15.78
C ALA A 224 1.00 37.26 17.24
N VAL A 225 0.55 38.29 17.97
CA VAL A 225 0.01 38.13 19.34
C VAL A 225 -1.25 37.27 19.33
N GLU A 226 -2.20 37.55 18.44
CA GLU A 226 -3.43 36.76 18.31
C GLU A 226 -3.15 35.27 17.99
N VAL A 227 -2.14 35.00 17.18
CA VAL A 227 -1.68 33.62 16.89
C VAL A 227 -1.15 32.94 18.15
N CYS A 228 -0.29 33.61 18.92
CA CYS A 228 0.26 33.05 20.16
C CYS A 228 -0.82 32.83 21.23
N GLU A 229 -1.73 33.79 21.43
CA GLU A 229 -2.84 33.69 22.38
C GLU A 229 -3.77 32.51 22.02
N TRP A 230 -4.05 32.31 20.73
CA TRP A 230 -4.84 31.16 20.30
C TRP A 230 -4.14 29.84 20.60
N HIS A 231 -2.86 29.69 20.27
CA HIS A 231 -2.10 28.47 20.58
C HIS A 231 -1.97 28.23 22.08
N GLN A 232 -1.74 29.27 22.89
CA GLN A 232 -1.69 29.16 24.35
C GLN A 232 -3.03 28.67 24.92
N LYS A 233 -4.16 29.07 24.33
CA LYS A 233 -5.48 28.58 24.71
C LYS A 233 -5.70 27.12 24.33
N VAL A 234 -5.35 26.73 23.10
CA VAL A 234 -5.54 25.36 22.60
C VAL A 234 -4.62 24.37 23.32
N PHE A 235 -3.35 24.73 23.46
CA PHE A 235 -2.32 23.95 24.13
C PHE A 235 -2.04 24.52 25.52
N ALA A 236 -3.11 24.66 26.32
CA ALA A 236 -3.04 25.19 27.68
C ALA A 236 -2.09 24.37 28.56
N PRO A 237 -1.30 25.00 29.45
CA PRO A 237 -0.35 24.30 30.30
C PRO A 237 -1.05 23.30 31.23
N THR A 238 -0.35 22.23 31.56
CA THR A 238 -0.76 21.17 32.49
C THR A 238 0.14 21.18 33.73
N GLU A 239 -0.16 20.32 34.71
CA GLU A 239 0.72 20.12 35.87
C GLU A 239 2.13 19.64 35.47
N SER A 240 2.24 18.94 34.33
CA SER A 240 3.53 18.50 33.76
C SER A 240 4.34 19.62 33.12
N GLY A 241 3.74 20.77 32.82
CA GLY A 241 4.40 21.96 32.30
C GLY A 241 3.70 22.60 31.09
N PRO A 242 4.35 23.54 30.40
CA PRO A 242 3.75 24.22 29.27
C PRO A 242 3.65 23.30 28.04
N ARG A 243 2.61 23.51 27.23
CA ARG A 243 2.36 22.73 26.00
C ARG A 243 2.42 23.56 24.72
N PHE A 244 2.72 24.86 24.81
CA PHE A 244 3.01 25.72 23.67
C PHE A 244 4.36 26.39 23.87
N TYR A 245 5.24 26.31 22.86
CA TYR A 245 6.56 26.91 22.88
C TYR A 245 6.79 27.76 21.63
N VAL A 246 7.47 28.90 21.83
CA VAL A 246 7.94 29.76 20.73
C VAL A 246 9.33 29.28 20.30
N GLU A 247 9.45 28.99 19.01
CA GLU A 247 10.61 28.34 18.42
C GLU A 247 11.68 29.32 17.94
N LEU A 248 12.96 29.03 18.20
CA LEU A 248 14.12 29.76 17.70
C LEU A 248 14.98 28.87 16.80
N GLN A 249 15.29 29.35 15.60
CA GLN A 249 16.16 28.69 14.62
C GLN A 249 17.30 29.62 14.19
N HIS A 250 18.46 29.09 13.79
CA HIS A 250 19.63 29.91 13.44
C HIS A 250 20.40 29.35 12.24
N HIS A 251 19.89 29.59 11.03
CA HIS A 251 20.51 29.09 9.79
C HIS A 251 20.63 30.17 8.71
N VAL A 252 19.62 31.03 8.59
CA VAL A 252 19.54 32.08 7.57
C VAL A 252 19.26 33.46 8.18
N LEU A 253 19.58 34.52 7.45
CA LEU A 253 19.44 35.90 7.94
C LEU A 253 18.01 36.25 8.33
N GLU A 254 17.02 35.70 7.61
CA GLU A 254 15.61 35.90 7.87
C GLU A 254 15.17 35.31 9.22
N GLN A 255 15.76 34.20 9.65
CA GLN A 255 15.51 33.65 11.00
C GLN A 255 16.17 34.53 12.07
N ILE A 256 17.45 34.89 11.84
CA ILE A 256 18.22 35.70 12.78
C ILE A 256 17.55 37.06 13.02
N SER A 257 16.95 37.66 11.98
CA SER A 257 16.28 38.95 12.09
C SER A 257 14.94 38.91 12.85
N ILE A 258 14.22 37.79 12.83
CA ILE A 258 12.95 37.65 13.57
C ILE A 258 13.13 37.11 14.99
N ASN A 259 14.25 36.45 15.31
CA ASN A 259 14.49 35.88 16.64
C ASN A 259 14.35 36.89 17.81
N PRO A 260 14.82 38.15 17.71
CA PRO A 260 14.56 39.16 18.75
C PRO A 260 13.06 39.43 18.98
N HIS A 261 12.25 39.39 17.91
CA HIS A 261 10.79 39.55 18.00
C HIS A 261 10.11 38.33 18.60
N LEU A 262 10.58 37.13 18.26
CA LEU A 262 10.11 35.87 18.86
C LEU A 262 10.39 35.85 20.37
N ILE A 263 11.57 36.29 20.79
CA ILE A 263 11.90 36.41 22.22
C ILE A 263 11.02 37.48 22.87
N ARG A 264 10.86 38.64 22.24
CA ARG A 264 10.04 39.73 22.77
C ARG A 264 8.60 39.30 22.98
N ILE A 265 7.96 38.68 21.99
CA ILE A 265 6.56 38.23 22.10
C ILE A 265 6.43 37.13 23.15
N ALA A 266 7.42 36.24 23.26
CA ALA A 266 7.43 35.21 24.30
C ALA A 266 7.50 35.84 25.71
N ARG A 267 8.30 36.90 25.92
CA ARG A 267 8.33 37.61 27.20
C ARG A 267 7.07 38.42 27.48
N GLU A 268 6.49 39.07 26.46
CA GLU A 268 5.25 39.85 26.63
C GLU A 268 4.06 38.97 27.01
N LEU A 269 4.02 37.71 26.55
CA LEU A 269 2.93 36.75 26.77
C LEU A 269 3.25 35.65 27.81
N ASP A 270 4.40 35.73 28.47
CA ASP A 270 4.90 34.72 29.42
C ASP A 270 4.92 33.29 28.84
N LEU A 271 5.44 33.17 27.62
CA LEU A 271 5.58 31.91 26.88
C LEU A 271 7.01 31.37 26.98
N PRO A 272 7.18 30.04 27.08
CA PRO A 272 8.49 29.42 27.07
C PRO A 272 9.09 29.41 25.66
N LEU A 273 10.42 29.48 25.60
CA LEU A 273 11.17 29.37 24.35
C LEU A 273 11.70 27.95 24.14
N VAL A 274 11.85 27.52 22.89
CA VAL A 274 12.55 26.28 22.52
C VAL A 274 13.37 26.54 21.25
N CYS A 275 14.44 25.77 21.03
CA CYS A 275 15.21 25.85 19.79
C CYS A 275 15.34 24.49 19.12
N ASP A 276 15.40 24.48 17.79
CA ASP A 276 15.79 23.30 17.01
C ASP A 276 16.66 23.71 15.80
N ASN A 277 17.01 22.72 14.98
CA ASN A 277 17.84 22.90 13.79
C ASN A 277 17.15 22.44 12.48
N ASP A 278 15.84 22.23 12.48
CA ASP A 278 15.03 21.77 11.32
C ASP A 278 15.79 20.79 10.39
N SER A 279 16.33 19.72 10.98
CA SER A 279 17.33 18.90 10.31
C SER A 279 16.70 18.02 9.23
N HIS A 280 17.27 18.07 8.01
CA HIS A 280 16.79 17.33 6.83
C HIS A 280 17.76 16.22 6.37
N PHE A 281 18.98 16.22 6.90
CA PHE A 281 20.02 15.23 6.61
C PHE A 281 20.87 14.96 7.87
N LEU A 282 21.66 13.88 7.87
CA LEU A 282 22.33 13.43 9.09
C LEU A 282 23.64 14.18 9.34
N LEU A 283 24.54 14.20 8.35
CA LEU A 283 25.85 14.84 8.43
C LEU A 283 25.93 16.04 7.49
N GLU A 284 26.79 17.00 7.80
CA GLU A 284 27.02 18.18 6.94
C GLU A 284 27.39 17.80 5.50
N GLU A 285 28.15 16.72 5.32
CA GLU A 285 28.57 16.20 4.01
C GLU A 285 27.43 15.60 3.16
N ASP A 286 26.29 15.26 3.77
CA ASP A 286 25.13 14.70 3.08
C ASP A 286 24.33 15.76 2.29
N HIS A 287 24.66 17.05 2.45
CA HIS A 287 23.96 18.16 1.81
C HIS A 287 23.84 17.98 0.29
N ASP A 288 24.90 17.55 -0.39
CA ASP A 288 24.89 17.39 -1.85
C ASP A 288 23.97 16.24 -2.32
N ALA A 289 23.86 15.17 -1.51
CA ALA A 289 22.95 14.07 -1.76
C ALA A 289 21.49 14.50 -1.52
N HIS A 290 21.23 15.23 -0.43
CA HIS A 290 19.92 15.82 -0.17
C HIS A 290 19.49 16.82 -1.26
N ASP A 291 20.41 17.67 -1.72
CA ASP A 291 20.19 18.59 -2.84
C ASP A 291 19.85 17.86 -4.15
N THR A 292 20.51 16.71 -4.39
CA THR A 292 20.18 15.82 -5.50
C THR A 292 18.78 15.24 -5.34
N LEU A 293 18.41 14.78 -4.15
CA LEU A 293 17.08 14.26 -3.85
C LEU A 293 15.98 15.30 -4.11
N ILE A 294 16.18 16.56 -3.73
CA ILE A 294 15.26 17.66 -4.04
C ILE A 294 15.11 17.83 -5.56
N CYS A 295 16.21 17.82 -6.31
CA CYS A 295 16.18 17.90 -7.77
C CYS A 295 15.40 16.70 -8.37
N ILE A 296 15.60 15.50 -7.80
CA ILE A 296 14.86 14.30 -8.23
C ILE A 296 13.36 14.52 -8.06
N SER A 297 12.92 14.91 -6.85
CA SER A 297 11.52 15.10 -6.46
C SER A 297 10.83 16.26 -7.18
N THR A 298 11.54 17.35 -7.43
CA THR A 298 11.01 18.55 -8.12
C THR A 298 11.10 18.46 -9.64
N GLY A 299 11.72 17.41 -10.17
CA GLY A 299 11.93 17.23 -11.60
C GLY A 299 12.93 18.23 -12.21
N LYS A 300 13.78 18.85 -11.40
CA LYS A 300 14.79 19.84 -11.80
C LYS A 300 16.18 19.19 -11.92
N VAL A 301 17.13 19.94 -12.48
CA VAL A 301 18.55 19.55 -12.58
C VAL A 301 19.41 20.47 -11.71
N LYS A 302 20.61 20.05 -11.32
CA LYS A 302 21.46 20.84 -10.41
C LYS A 302 21.81 22.23 -10.96
N ASN A 303 21.91 22.36 -12.27
CA ASN A 303 22.26 23.60 -12.95
C ASN A 303 21.08 24.56 -13.17
N ASP A 304 19.85 24.16 -12.84
CA ASP A 304 18.68 25.05 -12.92
C ASP A 304 18.84 26.19 -11.88
N PRO A 305 18.82 27.47 -12.30
CA PRO A 305 18.97 28.60 -11.39
C PRO A 305 17.76 28.82 -10.50
N ASP A 306 16.56 28.42 -10.93
CA ASP A 306 15.29 28.66 -10.24
C ASP A 306 14.83 27.45 -9.41
N ARG A 307 15.75 26.50 -9.15
CA ARG A 307 15.45 25.31 -8.34
C ARG A 307 15.45 25.63 -6.85
N MET A 308 14.65 24.87 -6.10
CA MET A 308 14.69 24.87 -4.64
C MET A 308 16.07 24.41 -4.15
N ARG A 309 16.61 25.11 -3.15
CA ARG A 309 17.89 24.84 -2.49
C ARG A 309 17.75 25.09 -1.00
N TYR A 310 18.26 24.16 -0.21
CA TYR A 310 18.38 24.33 1.23
C TYR A 310 19.82 24.67 1.61
N THR A 311 19.97 25.32 2.76
CA THR A 311 21.29 25.62 3.36
C THR A 311 21.98 24.33 3.81
N PRO A 312 23.33 24.25 3.76
CA PRO A 312 24.09 23.12 4.29
C PRO A 312 23.95 22.94 5.81
N GLU A 313 23.40 23.93 6.52
CA GLU A 313 23.29 23.93 7.99
C GLU A 313 22.21 23.00 8.58
N LEU A 314 21.37 22.38 7.74
CA LEU A 314 20.23 21.53 8.17
C LEU A 314 20.60 20.07 8.42
N TYR A 315 21.77 19.82 9.00
CA TYR A 315 22.16 18.50 9.49
C TYR A 315 21.87 18.33 10.98
N VAL A 316 21.96 17.11 11.50
CA VAL A 316 21.81 16.86 12.94
C VAL A 316 23.06 17.37 13.69
N LYS A 317 22.98 18.59 14.20
CA LYS A 317 24.06 19.24 14.97
C LYS A 317 24.28 18.56 16.32
N SER A 318 25.54 18.47 16.72
CA SER A 318 25.92 18.06 18.08
C SER A 318 25.42 19.05 19.14
N PRO A 319 25.27 18.64 20.41
CA PRO A 319 24.95 19.55 21.51
C PRO A 319 25.92 20.73 21.56
N GLU A 320 27.23 20.50 21.41
CA GLU A 320 28.25 21.54 21.45
C GLU A 320 28.02 22.61 20.36
N GLN A 321 27.64 22.18 19.15
CA GLN A 321 27.31 23.09 18.05
C GLN A 321 26.05 23.90 18.35
N MET A 322 25.00 23.27 18.89
CA MET A 322 23.76 23.95 19.27
C MET A 322 23.98 24.96 20.41
N TRP A 323 24.77 24.60 21.43
CA TRP A 323 25.19 25.52 22.48
C TRP A 323 26.01 26.69 21.92
N GLY A 324 26.91 26.44 20.96
CA GLY A 324 27.68 27.50 20.29
C GLY A 324 26.81 28.51 19.53
N LEU A 325 25.63 28.12 19.04
CA LEU A 325 24.69 29.02 18.35
C LEU A 325 23.87 29.88 19.32
N PHE A 326 23.33 29.27 20.38
CA PHE A 326 22.34 29.92 21.25
C PHE A 326 22.91 30.42 22.60
N ASP A 327 24.11 30.00 23.02
CA ASP A 327 24.79 30.55 24.21
C ASP A 327 25.71 31.73 23.85
N THR A 328 25.16 32.69 23.12
CA THR A 328 25.88 33.90 22.71
C THR A 328 25.26 35.15 23.35
N PRO A 329 25.99 36.28 23.44
CA PRO A 329 25.44 37.53 23.98
C PRO A 329 24.21 38.07 23.24
N GLY A 330 24.02 37.68 21.97
CA GLY A 330 22.84 38.06 21.19
C GLY A 330 21.54 37.41 21.69
N TYR A 331 21.64 36.24 22.31
CA TYR A 331 20.52 35.51 22.89
C TYR A 331 20.49 35.54 24.42
N ASN A 332 21.57 36.03 25.05
CA ASN A 332 21.72 36.06 26.50
C ASN A 332 22.33 37.38 26.96
N ASN A 333 21.49 38.31 27.41
CA ASN A 333 21.91 39.64 27.88
C ASN A 333 20.85 40.25 28.83
N ASP A 334 21.14 41.43 29.37
CA ASP A 334 20.27 42.11 30.34
C ASP A 334 18.87 42.46 29.79
N GLU A 335 18.72 42.60 28.47
CA GLU A 335 17.44 42.98 27.83
C GLU A 335 16.53 41.76 27.62
N VAL A 336 17.07 40.62 27.20
CA VAL A 336 16.30 39.40 26.86
C VAL A 336 16.43 38.27 27.89
N GLY A 337 17.23 38.48 28.93
CA GLY A 337 17.56 37.48 29.94
C GLY A 337 18.43 36.36 29.35
N GLU A 338 18.19 35.12 29.76
CA GLU A 338 18.91 33.93 29.27
C GLU A 338 18.11 33.18 28.19
N ALA A 339 17.52 33.91 27.23
CA ALA A 339 16.58 33.34 26.26
C ALA A 339 17.14 32.14 25.49
N GLY A 340 18.40 32.22 25.05
CA GLY A 340 19.05 31.11 24.33
C GLY A 340 19.32 29.89 25.21
N ARG A 341 19.83 30.11 26.43
CA ARG A 341 20.06 29.01 27.40
C ARG A 341 18.76 28.39 27.91
N GLU A 342 17.68 29.15 28.00
CA GLU A 342 16.33 28.65 28.26
C GLU A 342 15.86 27.75 27.13
N ALA A 343 15.91 28.24 25.88
CA ALA A 343 15.48 27.49 24.70
C ALA A 343 16.18 26.12 24.59
N LEU A 344 17.49 26.09 24.83
CA LEU A 344 18.28 24.86 24.88
C LEU A 344 17.84 23.91 25.98
N ARG A 345 17.64 24.40 27.22
CA ARG A 345 17.18 23.57 28.34
C ARG A 345 15.78 22.99 28.12
N ASN A 346 14.90 23.76 27.49
CA ASN A 346 13.53 23.34 27.21
C ASN A 346 13.48 22.21 26.18
N THR A 347 14.44 22.08 25.26
CA THR A 347 14.51 20.90 24.36
C THR A 347 14.57 19.58 25.14
N LYS A 348 15.43 19.52 26.16
CA LYS A 348 15.55 18.37 27.05
C LYS A 348 14.33 18.22 27.95
N ALA A 349 13.80 19.32 28.48
CA ALA A 349 12.61 19.27 29.34
C ALA A 349 11.37 18.74 28.60
N ILE A 350 11.20 19.09 27.32
CA ILE A 350 10.15 18.53 26.46
C ILE A 350 10.41 17.03 26.24
N ALA A 351 11.63 16.66 25.86
CA ALA A 351 11.98 15.26 25.62
C ALA A 351 11.76 14.37 26.86
N ASP A 352 12.11 14.85 28.06
CA ASP A 352 11.92 14.14 29.33
C ASP A 352 10.43 13.97 29.70
N ARG A 353 9.53 14.77 29.11
CA ARG A 353 8.07 14.71 29.33
C ARG A 353 7.33 13.84 28.33
N CYS A 354 7.87 13.67 27.11
CA CYS A 354 7.25 12.86 26.07
C CYS A 354 7.41 11.37 26.37
N GLU A 355 6.38 10.78 26.99
CA GLU A 355 6.34 9.36 27.35
C GLU A 355 5.14 8.69 26.65
N VAL A 356 5.40 8.08 25.49
CA VAL A 356 4.39 7.36 24.71
C VAL A 356 4.71 5.87 24.75
N GLU A 357 3.80 5.08 25.32
CA GLU A 357 3.85 3.63 25.24
C GLU A 357 3.05 3.17 24.02
N LEU A 358 3.74 2.60 23.04
CA LEU A 358 3.09 2.02 21.86
C LEU A 358 2.48 0.66 22.23
N PRO A 359 1.22 0.37 21.84
CA PRO A 359 0.54 -0.89 22.13
C PRO A 359 1.05 -2.06 21.26
N ILE A 360 2.36 -2.27 21.23
CA ILE A 360 3.00 -3.36 20.46
C ILE A 360 2.54 -4.70 21.02
N GLY A 361 2.03 -5.57 20.15
CA GLY A 361 1.48 -6.87 20.54
C GLY A 361 0.07 -6.82 21.14
N ALA A 362 -0.60 -5.65 21.10
CA ALA A 362 -2.04 -5.59 21.32
C ALA A 362 -2.77 -6.50 20.32
N ASN A 363 -4.02 -6.84 20.62
CA ASN A 363 -4.85 -7.63 19.73
C ASN A 363 -6.09 -6.82 19.33
N HIS A 364 -6.10 -6.37 18.08
CA HIS A 364 -7.24 -5.69 17.46
C HIS A 364 -7.95 -6.61 16.45
N ALA A 365 -7.80 -7.93 16.59
CA ALA A 365 -8.47 -8.88 15.71
C ALA A 365 -10.00 -8.69 15.80
N PRO A 366 -10.68 -8.65 14.64
CA PRO A 366 -12.11 -8.45 14.61
C PRO A 366 -12.87 -9.58 15.31
N VAL A 367 -13.84 -9.20 16.12
CA VAL A 367 -14.78 -10.10 16.79
C VAL A 367 -16.14 -9.99 16.12
N VAL A 368 -16.86 -11.11 16.02
CA VAL A 368 -18.16 -11.19 15.35
C VAL A 368 -19.20 -11.85 16.23
N VAL A 369 -20.45 -11.45 16.03
CA VAL A 369 -21.65 -12.09 16.56
C VAL A 369 -22.11 -13.12 15.54
N VAL A 370 -22.32 -14.37 15.96
CA VAL A 370 -22.81 -15.42 15.07
C VAL A 370 -24.33 -15.54 15.17
N LYS A 371 -25.02 -15.25 14.07
CA LYS A 371 -26.45 -15.53 13.91
C LYS A 371 -26.64 -16.86 13.18
N ALA A 372 -26.94 -17.90 13.95
CA ALA A 372 -27.24 -19.23 13.40
C ALA A 372 -28.44 -19.87 14.09
N PRO A 373 -29.29 -20.63 13.38
CA PRO A 373 -30.35 -21.40 14.00
C PRO A 373 -29.76 -22.52 14.88
N PRO A 374 -30.54 -23.07 15.83
CA PRO A 374 -30.11 -24.22 16.60
C PRO A 374 -29.84 -25.42 15.67
N LYS A 375 -28.88 -26.28 16.05
CA LYS A 375 -28.43 -27.44 15.25
C LYS A 375 -29.58 -28.32 14.72
N SER A 376 -30.67 -28.44 15.47
CA SER A 376 -31.86 -29.22 15.09
C SER A 376 -32.65 -28.66 13.90
N LYS A 377 -32.45 -27.40 13.54
CA LYS A 377 -33.11 -26.72 12.41
C LYS A 377 -32.20 -26.58 11.18
N LEU A 378 -30.95 -27.04 11.26
CA LEU A 378 -30.04 -27.04 10.12
C LEU A 378 -30.39 -28.18 9.15
N PRO A 379 -30.22 -27.98 7.83
CA PRO A 379 -30.55 -29.00 6.85
C PRO A 379 -29.64 -30.22 6.98
N GLY A 380 -30.22 -31.42 6.89
CA GLY A 380 -29.47 -32.67 6.92
C GLY A 380 -28.97 -33.10 5.53
N HIS A 381 -27.75 -33.63 5.44
CA HIS A 381 -27.14 -34.06 4.16
C HIS A 381 -27.94 -35.16 3.43
N GLY A 382 -28.76 -35.93 4.15
CA GLY A 382 -29.61 -36.98 3.59
C GLY A 382 -31.00 -36.50 3.14
N ALA A 383 -31.29 -35.19 3.17
CA ALA A 383 -32.60 -34.68 2.77
C ALA A 383 -32.85 -34.93 1.28
N LYS A 384 -34.07 -35.40 0.95
CA LYS A 384 -34.46 -35.77 -0.41
C LYS A 384 -34.35 -34.62 -1.41
N GLU A 385 -34.44 -33.38 -0.93
CA GLU A 385 -34.39 -32.16 -1.74
C GLU A 385 -33.05 -31.95 -2.45
N TYR A 386 -31.95 -32.49 -1.91
CA TYR A 386 -30.63 -32.37 -2.54
C TYR A 386 -30.30 -33.52 -3.50
N GLY A 387 -31.08 -34.61 -3.51
CA GLY A 387 -30.86 -35.74 -4.42
C GLY A 387 -29.46 -36.37 -4.36
N GLY A 388 -28.74 -36.23 -3.24
CA GLY A 388 -27.35 -36.68 -3.08
C GLY A 388 -26.27 -35.66 -3.47
N ASP A 389 -26.65 -34.46 -3.94
CA ASP A 389 -25.72 -33.36 -4.20
C ASP A 389 -25.26 -32.70 -2.89
N LEU A 390 -24.12 -33.18 -2.38
CA LEU A 390 -23.52 -32.66 -1.16
C LEU A 390 -23.07 -31.20 -1.30
N THR A 391 -22.74 -30.73 -2.50
CA THR A 391 -22.29 -29.35 -2.72
C THR A 391 -23.49 -28.40 -2.66
N ALA A 392 -24.63 -28.78 -3.21
CA ALA A 392 -25.88 -28.04 -3.03
C ALA A 392 -26.32 -28.01 -1.55
N TRP A 393 -26.27 -29.15 -0.86
CA TRP A 393 -26.57 -29.21 0.58
C TRP A 393 -25.65 -28.31 1.41
N PHE A 394 -24.33 -28.40 1.20
CA PHE A 394 -23.36 -27.65 1.99
C PHE A 394 -23.52 -26.14 1.79
N LYS A 395 -23.85 -25.70 0.57
CA LYS A 395 -24.21 -24.29 0.29
C LYS A 395 -25.44 -23.84 1.07
N ASP A 396 -26.51 -24.63 1.09
CA ASP A 396 -27.70 -24.29 1.88
C ASP A 396 -27.38 -24.28 3.39
N TYR A 397 -26.65 -25.27 3.89
CA TYR A 397 -26.20 -25.32 5.28
C TYR A 397 -25.40 -24.08 5.69
N CYS A 398 -24.40 -23.69 4.88
CA CYS A 398 -23.60 -22.49 5.09
C CYS A 398 -24.44 -21.20 5.04
N SER A 399 -25.47 -21.14 4.19
CA SER A 399 -26.35 -19.96 4.09
C SER A 399 -27.19 -19.69 5.35
N ARG A 400 -27.24 -20.63 6.29
CA ARG A 400 -27.97 -20.48 7.57
C ARG A 400 -27.16 -19.76 8.65
N PHE A 401 -25.89 -19.50 8.40
CA PHE A 401 -25.00 -18.78 9.29
C PHE A 401 -24.78 -17.38 8.73
N ASP A 402 -24.94 -16.37 9.59
CA ASP A 402 -24.59 -15.00 9.29
C ASP A 402 -23.72 -14.42 10.41
N LEU A 403 -22.82 -13.53 10.04
CA LEU A 403 -21.88 -12.88 10.95
C LEU A 403 -22.18 -11.40 10.99
N GLU A 404 -22.15 -10.80 12.18
CA GLU A 404 -22.23 -9.35 12.33
C GLU A 404 -21.03 -8.84 13.12
N PRO A 405 -20.46 -7.68 12.78
CA PRO A 405 -19.34 -7.12 13.54
C PRO A 405 -19.79 -6.78 14.97
N ALA A 406 -18.99 -7.18 15.97
CA ALA A 406 -19.26 -6.92 17.38
C ALA A 406 -18.81 -5.51 17.76
N ASN A 407 -19.67 -4.50 17.52
CA ASN A 407 -19.30 -3.08 17.63
C ASN A 407 -19.59 -2.45 19.01
N SER A 408 -20.11 -3.21 19.99
CA SER A 408 -20.44 -2.66 21.30
C SER A 408 -19.39 -3.03 22.36
N PRO A 409 -18.80 -2.04 23.06
CA PRO A 409 -17.79 -2.29 24.10
C PRO A 409 -18.34 -3.02 25.34
N ASP A 410 -19.67 -3.08 25.51
CA ASP A 410 -20.34 -3.73 26.65
C ASP A 410 -20.57 -5.24 26.43
N MET A 411 -20.13 -5.80 25.29
CA MET A 411 -20.37 -7.20 24.96
C MET A 411 -19.40 -8.13 25.71
N ASP A 412 -19.94 -9.23 26.26
CA ASP A 412 -19.13 -10.28 26.87
C ASP A 412 -18.28 -11.00 25.80
N GLN A 413 -17.02 -10.59 25.71
CA GLN A 413 -16.03 -11.14 24.80
C GLN A 413 -15.86 -12.65 24.97
N ALA A 414 -15.95 -13.18 26.19
CA ALA A 414 -15.80 -14.61 26.43
C ALA A 414 -16.99 -15.41 25.87
N ALA A 415 -18.20 -14.85 25.98
CA ALA A 415 -19.40 -15.45 25.37
C ALA A 415 -19.30 -15.46 23.83
N LEU A 416 -18.91 -14.33 23.22
CA LEU A 416 -18.73 -14.24 21.76
C LEU A 416 -17.71 -15.22 21.21
N LYS A 417 -16.57 -15.36 21.89
CA LYS A 417 -15.52 -16.34 21.55
C LYS A 417 -16.08 -17.76 21.53
N LYS A 418 -16.80 -18.15 22.59
CA LYS A 418 -17.42 -19.47 22.68
C LYS A 418 -18.47 -19.73 21.59
N GLU A 419 -19.21 -18.71 21.20
CA GLU A 419 -20.16 -18.80 20.08
C GLU A 419 -19.44 -18.99 18.74
N CYS A 420 -18.34 -18.27 18.51
CA CYS A 420 -17.48 -18.45 17.34
C CYS A 420 -16.91 -19.87 17.27
N ASP A 421 -16.35 -20.39 18.37
CA ASP A 421 -15.79 -21.75 18.43
C ASP A 421 -16.85 -22.81 18.08
N LYS A 422 -18.07 -22.65 18.62
CA LYS A 422 -19.19 -23.54 18.33
C LYS A 422 -19.61 -23.48 16.86
N ALA A 423 -19.68 -22.29 16.29
CA ALA A 423 -20.06 -22.10 14.89
C ALA A 423 -19.02 -22.70 13.94
N LEU A 424 -17.74 -22.42 14.19
CA LEU A 424 -16.62 -22.95 13.43
C LEU A 424 -16.61 -24.48 13.45
N ARG A 425 -16.87 -25.08 14.61
CA ARG A 425 -17.01 -26.54 14.72
C ARG A 425 -18.17 -27.08 13.90
N LEU A 426 -19.35 -26.46 13.98
CA LEU A 426 -20.53 -26.92 13.21
C LEU A 426 -20.34 -26.83 11.70
N LEU A 427 -19.68 -25.78 11.22
CA LEU A 427 -19.33 -25.61 9.81
C LEU A 427 -18.27 -26.64 9.38
N SER A 428 -17.26 -26.87 10.21
CA SER A 428 -16.20 -27.85 9.93
C SER A 428 -16.74 -29.29 9.88
N GLU A 429 -17.60 -29.69 10.84
CA GLU A 429 -18.25 -31.01 10.83
C GLU A 429 -19.09 -31.21 9.54
N ALA A 430 -19.83 -30.20 9.11
CA ALA A 430 -20.56 -30.26 7.84
C ALA A 430 -19.63 -30.31 6.62
N GLY A 431 -18.52 -29.57 6.68
CA GLY A 431 -17.45 -29.59 5.68
C GLY A 431 -16.79 -30.95 5.51
N MET A 432 -16.59 -31.70 6.60
CA MET A 432 -16.10 -33.08 6.56
C MET A 432 -17.01 -33.96 5.71
N VAL A 433 -18.33 -33.87 5.94
CA VAL A 433 -19.34 -34.61 5.16
C VAL A 433 -19.34 -34.17 3.69
N TRP A 434 -19.20 -32.87 3.43
CA TRP A 434 -19.14 -32.35 2.06
C TRP A 434 -17.91 -32.86 1.29
N ARG A 435 -16.74 -32.89 1.93
CA ARG A 435 -15.47 -33.32 1.31
C ARG A 435 -15.37 -34.84 1.15
N TYR A 436 -15.65 -35.60 2.20
CA TYR A 436 -15.40 -37.05 2.24
C TYR A 436 -16.67 -37.90 2.09
N GLY A 437 -17.84 -37.28 2.05
CA GLY A 437 -19.12 -37.98 2.03
C GLY A 437 -19.64 -38.37 3.42
N PRO A 438 -20.88 -38.88 3.52
CA PRO A 438 -21.54 -39.16 4.80
C PRO A 438 -20.85 -40.19 5.70
N ALA A 439 -20.14 -41.16 5.11
CA ALA A 439 -19.48 -42.25 5.84
C ALA A 439 -18.39 -41.74 6.80
N ILE A 440 -17.82 -40.56 6.56
CA ILE A 440 -16.81 -39.97 7.46
C ILE A 440 -17.35 -39.77 8.89
N MET A 441 -18.67 -39.66 9.06
CA MET A 441 -19.31 -39.49 10.36
C MET A 441 -19.22 -40.75 11.23
N ASP A 442 -19.05 -41.93 10.64
CA ASP A 442 -18.90 -43.18 11.37
C ASP A 442 -17.58 -43.23 12.17
N HIS A 443 -16.60 -42.42 11.76
CA HIS A 443 -15.30 -42.28 12.42
C HIS A 443 -15.23 -41.07 13.37
N ARG A 444 -16.33 -40.34 13.57
CA ARG A 444 -16.34 -39.12 14.40
C ARG A 444 -15.98 -39.43 15.85
N HIS A 445 -14.98 -38.73 16.37
CA HIS A 445 -14.61 -38.71 17.79
C HIS A 445 -14.22 -37.29 18.23
N ASP A 446 -13.99 -37.10 19.52
CA ASP A 446 -13.56 -35.81 20.10
C ASP A 446 -12.07 -35.81 20.53
N LEU A 447 -11.32 -36.91 20.33
CA LEU A 447 -9.86 -36.97 20.58
C LEU A 447 -9.07 -36.08 19.62
N SER A 448 -8.00 -35.42 20.09
CA SER A 448 -7.14 -34.54 19.29
C SER A 448 -5.79 -35.20 18.97
N GLU A 449 -5.27 -35.02 17.75
CA GLU A 449 -3.94 -35.48 17.37
C GLU A 449 -2.86 -35.03 18.38
N GLY A 450 -2.01 -35.97 18.83
CA GLY A 450 -0.96 -35.74 19.84
C GLY A 450 -1.41 -35.84 21.31
N GLU A 451 -2.67 -36.14 21.61
CA GLU A 451 -3.11 -36.44 22.99
C GLU A 451 -2.70 -37.86 23.43
N GLU A 452 -2.45 -38.05 24.74
CA GLU A 452 -2.12 -39.36 25.31
C GLU A 452 -3.23 -40.39 25.02
N GLY A 453 -2.84 -41.55 24.48
CA GLY A 453 -3.76 -42.65 24.15
C GLY A 453 -4.40 -42.57 22.76
N VAL A 454 -4.16 -41.52 21.98
CA VAL A 454 -4.64 -41.39 20.59
C VAL A 454 -3.98 -42.42 19.68
N GLU A 455 -2.66 -42.59 19.78
CA GLU A 455 -1.92 -43.61 19.02
C GLU A 455 -2.44 -45.02 19.30
N HIS A 456 -2.71 -45.32 20.58
CA HIS A 456 -3.26 -46.63 20.95
C HIS A 456 -4.66 -46.88 20.36
N ARG A 457 -5.49 -45.82 20.25
CA ARG A 457 -6.82 -45.89 19.65
C ARG A 457 -6.76 -45.99 18.13
N ARG A 458 -5.80 -45.30 17.51
CA ARG A 458 -5.49 -45.39 16.08
C ARG A 458 -5.03 -46.80 15.70
N ASP A 459 -4.13 -47.38 16.49
CA ASP A 459 -3.61 -48.74 16.26
C ASP A 459 -4.68 -49.82 16.45
N ALA A 460 -5.76 -49.50 17.19
CA ALA A 460 -6.91 -50.38 17.35
C ALA A 460 -7.88 -50.40 16.16
N CYS A 461 -7.75 -49.48 15.19
CA CYS A 461 -8.52 -49.50 13.94
C CYS A 461 -8.12 -50.72 13.09
N ALA A 462 -9.10 -51.47 12.59
CA ALA A 462 -8.88 -52.76 11.94
C ALA A 462 -8.46 -52.63 10.47
N THR A 463 -8.83 -51.53 9.82
CA THR A 463 -8.55 -51.26 8.40
C THR A 463 -7.81 -49.94 8.19
N GLU A 464 -7.10 -49.80 7.07
CA GLU A 464 -6.43 -48.54 6.71
C GLU A 464 -7.44 -47.42 6.42
N GLU A 465 -8.64 -47.74 5.94
CA GLU A 465 -9.73 -46.78 5.74
C GLU A 465 -10.25 -46.23 7.08
N GLU A 466 -10.39 -47.08 8.09
CA GLU A 466 -10.74 -46.64 9.45
C GLU A 466 -9.64 -45.77 10.08
N LYS A 467 -8.36 -46.09 9.85
CA LYS A 467 -7.23 -45.27 10.32
C LYS A 467 -7.21 -43.91 9.64
N ASP A 468 -7.40 -43.87 8.33
CA ASP A 468 -7.45 -42.61 7.57
C ASP A 468 -8.62 -41.73 8.01
N GLY A 469 -9.81 -42.32 8.21
CA GLY A 469 -10.97 -41.63 8.78
C GLY A 469 -10.72 -41.07 10.19
N PHE A 470 -10.04 -41.86 11.04
CA PHE A 470 -9.64 -41.46 12.39
C PHE A 470 -8.63 -40.30 12.36
N ASP A 471 -7.56 -40.42 11.57
CA ASP A 471 -6.48 -39.42 11.48
C ASP A 471 -7.03 -38.06 11.02
N LYS A 472 -7.99 -38.06 10.08
CA LYS A 472 -8.69 -36.85 9.63
C LYS A 472 -9.49 -36.14 10.75
N TRP A 473 -10.19 -36.89 11.59
CA TRP A 473 -10.92 -36.32 12.73
C TRP A 473 -9.98 -35.86 13.85
N ALA A 474 -8.93 -36.64 14.14
CA ALA A 474 -7.91 -36.27 15.11
C ALA A 474 -7.22 -34.95 14.75
N ARG A 475 -6.88 -34.78 13.47
CA ARG A 475 -6.34 -33.52 12.94
C ARG A 475 -7.32 -32.36 13.10
N LEU A 476 -8.57 -32.53 12.66
CA LEU A 476 -9.59 -31.48 12.78
C LEU A 476 -9.80 -31.02 14.23
N ASN A 477 -9.86 -31.97 15.17
CA ASN A 477 -10.05 -31.66 16.60
C ASN A 477 -8.85 -30.93 17.19
N ARG A 478 -7.61 -31.34 16.85
CA ARG A 478 -6.38 -30.64 17.27
C ARG A 478 -6.39 -29.19 16.80
N GLU A 479 -6.68 -28.97 15.52
CA GLU A 479 -6.74 -27.62 14.96
C GLU A 479 -7.82 -26.78 15.65
N LEU A 480 -9.06 -27.27 15.74
CA LEU A 480 -10.15 -26.53 16.40
C LEU A 480 -9.83 -26.16 17.84
N LYS A 481 -9.17 -27.06 18.59
CA LYS A 481 -8.71 -26.80 19.96
C LYS A 481 -7.69 -25.67 20.00
N ILE A 482 -6.65 -25.73 19.17
CA ILE A 482 -5.62 -24.67 19.10
C ILE A 482 -6.22 -23.34 18.67
N LEU A 483 -7.12 -23.32 17.67
CA LEU A 483 -7.78 -22.10 17.21
C LEU A 483 -8.63 -21.45 18.32
N ALA A 484 -9.34 -22.26 19.11
CA ALA A 484 -10.11 -21.79 20.26
C ALA A 484 -9.20 -21.26 21.38
N ASP A 485 -8.15 -21.99 21.74
CA ASP A 485 -7.19 -21.60 22.79
C ASP A 485 -6.47 -20.29 22.43
N LYS A 486 -6.18 -20.07 21.14
CA LYS A 486 -5.54 -18.85 20.62
C LYS A 486 -6.52 -17.73 20.26
N LEU A 487 -7.83 -17.94 20.46
CA LEU A 487 -8.87 -16.93 20.22
C LEU A 487 -8.95 -16.42 18.76
N ILE A 488 -8.70 -17.31 17.79
CA ILE A 488 -8.67 -16.98 16.35
C ILE A 488 -9.82 -17.61 15.56
N SER A 489 -10.80 -18.21 16.22
CA SER A 489 -12.00 -18.76 15.56
C SER A 489 -12.79 -17.71 14.79
N ALA A 490 -12.92 -16.48 15.32
CA ALA A 490 -13.59 -15.37 14.65
C ALA A 490 -12.91 -15.01 13.31
N TYR A 491 -11.58 -15.08 13.27
CA TYR A 491 -10.83 -14.84 12.04
C TYR A 491 -11.16 -15.86 10.94
N PHE A 492 -11.15 -17.15 11.27
CA PHE A 492 -11.54 -18.20 10.32
C PHE A 492 -12.97 -18.02 9.82
N LEU A 493 -13.89 -17.60 10.70
CA LEU A 493 -15.27 -17.31 10.33
C LEU A 493 -15.38 -16.12 9.37
N ILE A 494 -14.65 -15.03 9.61
CA ILE A 494 -14.65 -13.87 8.70
C ILE A 494 -14.10 -14.26 7.33
N VAL A 495 -13.01 -15.03 7.29
CA VAL A 495 -12.44 -15.54 6.04
C VAL A 495 -13.41 -16.45 5.30
N TRP A 496 -14.04 -17.38 6.04
CA TRP A 496 -15.09 -18.24 5.50
C TRP A 496 -16.29 -17.45 4.98
N ASP A 497 -16.73 -16.39 5.65
CA ASP A 497 -17.91 -15.63 5.30
C ASP A 497 -17.80 -14.97 3.92
N PHE A 498 -16.71 -14.21 3.66
CA PHE A 498 -16.55 -13.58 2.35
C PHE A 498 -16.23 -14.59 1.24
N VAL A 499 -15.50 -15.67 1.54
CA VAL A 499 -15.26 -16.76 0.58
C VAL A 499 -16.55 -17.48 0.23
N ASN A 500 -17.39 -17.78 1.23
CA ASN A 500 -18.69 -18.41 1.05
C ASN A 500 -19.65 -17.48 0.29
N TRP A 501 -19.69 -16.20 0.63
CA TRP A 501 -20.47 -15.18 -0.08
C TRP A 501 -20.09 -15.09 -1.56
N GLY A 502 -18.79 -15.09 -1.86
CA GLY A 502 -18.26 -15.12 -3.22
C GLY A 502 -18.63 -16.41 -3.95
N ARG A 503 -18.42 -17.57 -3.32
CA ARG A 503 -18.77 -18.89 -3.88
C ARG A 503 -20.25 -19.00 -4.26
N GLN A 504 -21.15 -18.43 -3.46
CA GLN A 504 -22.59 -18.40 -3.74
C GLN A 504 -22.94 -17.55 -4.98
N ARG A 505 -22.05 -16.63 -5.38
CA ARG A 505 -22.21 -15.73 -6.53
C ARG A 505 -21.35 -16.11 -7.74
N GLY A 506 -20.67 -17.26 -7.69
CA GLY A 506 -19.77 -17.69 -8.77
C GLY A 506 -18.43 -16.97 -8.78
N ILE A 507 -17.99 -16.40 -7.64
CA ILE A 507 -16.66 -15.81 -7.47
C ILE A 507 -15.79 -16.87 -6.77
N PRO A 508 -14.98 -17.66 -7.51
CA PRO A 508 -14.14 -18.67 -6.88
C PRO A 508 -13.00 -18.02 -6.09
N ALA A 509 -12.65 -18.68 -4.99
CA ALA A 509 -11.60 -18.28 -4.08
C ALA A 509 -10.80 -19.51 -3.63
N ASN A 510 -9.50 -19.36 -3.41
CA ASN A 510 -8.66 -20.41 -2.82
C ASN A 510 -7.61 -19.79 -1.89
N ALA A 511 -7.32 -20.48 -0.79
CA ALA A 511 -6.24 -20.14 0.11
C ALA A 511 -4.88 -20.46 -0.53
N ARG A 512 -3.86 -19.69 -0.14
CA ARG A 512 -2.46 -19.95 -0.48
C ARG A 512 -1.57 -19.84 0.76
N GLY A 513 -0.28 -20.14 0.59
CA GLY A 513 0.66 -20.09 1.70
C GLY A 513 0.40 -21.17 2.74
N SER A 514 0.70 -20.89 4.01
CA SER A 514 0.56 -21.86 5.09
C SER A 514 -0.91 -22.16 5.45
N GLY A 515 -1.86 -21.27 5.13
CA GLY A 515 -3.30 -21.50 5.36
C GLY A 515 -3.85 -22.77 4.67
N VAL A 516 -3.18 -23.23 3.61
CA VAL A 516 -3.50 -24.49 2.89
C VAL A 516 -3.26 -25.74 3.77
N GLY A 517 -2.38 -25.65 4.77
CA GLY A 517 -2.06 -26.75 5.69
C GLY A 517 -3.12 -27.03 6.76
N THR A 518 -4.24 -26.30 6.74
CA THR A 518 -5.30 -26.39 7.74
C THR A 518 -6.43 -27.32 7.28
N MET A 519 -6.76 -28.30 8.11
CA MET A 519 -7.92 -29.17 7.95
C MET A 519 -9.22 -28.39 8.13
N VAL A 520 -9.24 -27.40 9.03
CA VAL A 520 -10.36 -26.46 9.17
C VAL A 520 -10.57 -25.69 7.87
N GLY A 521 -9.51 -25.11 7.28
CA GLY A 521 -9.62 -24.39 6.00
C GLY A 521 -10.06 -25.30 4.85
N TYR A 522 -9.56 -26.54 4.80
CA TYR A 522 -10.03 -27.53 3.81
C TYR A 522 -11.52 -27.85 3.97
N ALA A 523 -11.99 -28.10 5.20
CA ALA A 523 -13.39 -28.41 5.50
C ALA A 523 -14.34 -27.23 5.18
N LEU A 524 -13.91 -25.99 5.44
CA LEU A 524 -14.68 -24.77 5.15
C LEU A 524 -14.72 -24.39 3.67
N GLY A 525 -13.96 -25.07 2.82
CA GLY A 525 -13.86 -24.73 1.41
C GLY A 525 -12.86 -23.62 1.08
N LEU A 526 -12.00 -23.26 2.03
CA LEU A 526 -10.96 -22.25 1.80
C LEU A 526 -9.82 -22.81 0.95
N SER A 527 -9.44 -24.07 1.18
CA SER A 527 -8.42 -24.80 0.42
C SER A 527 -9.03 -26.06 -0.19
N ASN A 528 -8.56 -26.45 -1.38
CA ASN A 528 -8.92 -27.70 -2.02
C ASN A 528 -7.85 -28.80 -1.87
N ALA A 529 -6.75 -28.53 -1.18
CA ALA A 529 -5.73 -29.54 -0.86
C ALA A 529 -6.00 -30.15 0.52
N CYS A 530 -6.18 -31.48 0.57
CA CYS A 530 -6.32 -32.21 1.83
C CYS A 530 -4.98 -32.24 2.58
N PRO A 531 -4.85 -31.63 3.77
CA PRO A 531 -3.58 -31.54 4.47
C PRO A 531 -3.08 -32.89 4.97
N VAL A 532 -3.98 -33.79 5.38
CA VAL A 532 -3.62 -35.15 5.83
C VAL A 532 -3.07 -35.99 4.67
N GLN A 533 -3.72 -35.95 3.50
CA GLN A 533 -3.30 -36.72 2.32
C GLN A 533 -1.92 -36.30 1.81
N TYR A 534 -1.64 -34.99 1.77
CA TYR A 534 -0.39 -34.45 1.22
C TYR A 534 0.67 -34.14 2.29
N GLY A 535 0.43 -34.53 3.55
CA GLY A 535 1.37 -34.32 4.66
C GLY A 535 1.66 -32.84 4.97
N LEU A 536 0.69 -31.96 4.75
CA LEU A 536 0.82 -30.53 5.05
C LEU A 536 0.69 -30.30 6.56
N LEU A 537 1.59 -29.52 7.14
CA LEU A 537 1.70 -29.33 8.59
C LEU A 537 0.91 -28.10 9.05
N PHE A 538 0.14 -28.24 10.13
CA PHE A 538 -0.65 -27.16 10.73
C PHE A 538 0.26 -26.20 11.50
N GLU A 539 1.32 -26.73 12.11
CA GLU A 539 2.29 -25.97 12.92
C GLU A 539 3.07 -24.95 12.07
N ARG A 540 3.14 -25.17 10.75
CA ARG A 540 3.68 -24.18 9.79
C ARG A 540 2.73 -22.99 9.58
N PHE A 541 1.43 -23.18 9.81
CA PHE A 541 0.43 -22.12 9.81
C PHE A 541 0.39 -21.40 11.16
N THR A 542 0.17 -22.14 12.25
CA THR A 542 0.21 -21.60 13.60
C THR A 542 0.61 -22.68 14.59
N ASP A 543 1.42 -22.30 15.58
CA ASP A 543 1.85 -23.17 16.67
C ASP A 543 1.36 -22.62 18.02
N PRO A 544 0.98 -23.45 19.01
CA PRO A 544 0.58 -22.99 20.33
C PRO A 544 1.58 -22.04 21.00
N ASP A 545 2.89 -22.25 20.79
CA ASP A 545 3.95 -21.49 21.45
C ASP A 545 4.28 -20.17 20.72
N ARG A 546 3.65 -19.89 19.57
CA ARG A 546 3.90 -18.69 18.76
C ARG A 546 2.88 -17.58 19.03
N ALA A 547 3.36 -16.39 19.39
CA ALA A 547 2.53 -15.21 19.66
C ALA A 547 1.97 -14.52 18.40
N GLU A 548 2.58 -14.76 17.22
CA GLU A 548 2.17 -14.10 15.97
C GLU A 548 0.81 -14.60 15.46
N TYR A 549 0.00 -13.67 14.96
CA TYR A 549 -1.25 -13.99 14.27
C TYR A 549 -0.96 -14.71 12.95
N PRO A 550 -1.71 -15.78 12.62
CA PRO A 550 -1.56 -16.45 11.34
C PRO A 550 -2.27 -15.66 10.23
N ASP A 551 -1.68 -15.65 9.02
CA ASP A 551 -2.26 -15.03 7.82
C ASP A 551 -2.85 -16.11 6.90
N ILE A 552 -4.11 -15.93 6.50
CA ILE A 552 -4.83 -16.72 5.51
C ILE A 552 -4.95 -15.87 4.25
N ASP A 553 -3.93 -15.99 3.40
CA ASP A 553 -3.94 -15.37 2.09
C ASP A 553 -5.00 -16.03 1.18
N ILE A 554 -5.91 -15.22 0.61
CA ILE A 554 -6.95 -15.69 -0.32
C ILE A 554 -6.72 -15.14 -1.73
N ASP A 555 -6.56 -16.05 -2.68
CA ASP A 555 -6.63 -15.75 -4.11
C ASP A 555 -8.10 -15.77 -4.57
N LEU A 556 -8.58 -14.65 -5.11
CA LEU A 556 -9.92 -14.45 -5.67
C LEU A 556 -9.83 -14.41 -7.20
N CYS A 557 -10.93 -14.71 -7.90
CA CYS A 557 -10.98 -14.36 -9.34
C CYS A 557 -10.80 -12.84 -9.52
N GLN A 558 -10.06 -12.45 -10.56
CA GLN A 558 -9.71 -11.05 -10.76
C GLN A 558 -10.96 -10.18 -11.01
N ASP A 559 -11.97 -10.74 -11.69
CA ASP A 559 -13.19 -10.02 -12.07
C ASP A 559 -14.13 -9.78 -10.88
N GLY A 560 -14.26 -10.76 -9.97
CA GLY A 560 -15.11 -10.67 -8.78
C GLY A 560 -14.43 -10.09 -7.54
N ARG A 561 -13.11 -9.84 -7.57
CA ARG A 561 -12.34 -9.32 -6.44
C ARG A 561 -12.91 -8.03 -5.86
N GLY A 562 -13.31 -7.08 -6.72
CA GLY A 562 -13.84 -5.79 -6.27
C GLY A 562 -15.15 -5.93 -5.48
N GLU A 563 -16.02 -6.86 -5.90
CA GLU A 563 -17.28 -7.14 -5.22
C GLU A 563 -17.07 -7.73 -3.83
N VAL A 564 -16.10 -8.64 -3.68
CA VAL A 564 -15.74 -9.21 -2.37
C VAL A 564 -15.18 -8.14 -1.44
N ILE A 565 -14.30 -7.26 -1.94
CA ILE A 565 -13.76 -6.14 -1.13
C ILE A 565 -14.89 -5.22 -0.67
N ASN A 566 -15.82 -4.87 -1.57
CA ASN A 566 -16.96 -4.03 -1.22
C ASN A 566 -17.88 -4.72 -0.22
N TYR A 567 -18.12 -6.03 -0.35
CA TYR A 567 -18.87 -6.80 0.63
C TYR A 567 -18.24 -6.73 2.02
N VAL A 568 -16.92 -6.95 2.12
CA VAL A 568 -16.20 -6.87 3.39
C VAL A 568 -16.28 -5.45 3.96
N ARG A 569 -16.13 -4.43 3.11
CA ARG A 569 -16.23 -3.01 3.48
C ARG A 569 -17.63 -2.64 4.00
N GLU A 570 -18.68 -3.07 3.32
CA GLU A 570 -20.07 -2.81 3.72
C GLU A 570 -20.47 -3.57 4.99
N LYS A 571 -20.02 -4.82 5.14
CA LYS A 571 -20.40 -5.68 6.25
C LYS A 571 -19.62 -5.41 7.54
N TYR A 572 -18.30 -5.23 7.44
CA TYR A 572 -17.42 -5.06 8.61
C TYR A 572 -17.03 -3.59 8.85
N GLY A 573 -17.31 -2.68 7.92
CA GLY A 573 -17.27 -1.22 8.12
C GLY A 573 -15.89 -0.58 8.08
N HIS A 574 -14.92 -1.13 8.82
CA HIS A 574 -13.59 -0.51 8.99
C HIS A 574 -12.52 -1.28 8.23
N VAL A 575 -12.42 -0.98 6.94
CA VAL A 575 -11.52 -1.66 6.00
C VAL A 575 -10.60 -0.67 5.31
N ALA A 576 -9.29 -0.89 5.39
CA ALA A 576 -8.29 -0.12 4.66
C ALA A 576 -7.34 -1.05 3.91
N GLN A 577 -6.87 -0.61 2.75
CA GLN A 577 -5.78 -1.30 2.05
C GLN A 577 -4.44 -0.99 2.72
N ILE A 578 -3.45 -1.85 2.51
CA ILE A 578 -2.12 -1.66 3.08
C ILE A 578 -1.27 -0.77 2.18
N ILE A 579 -0.52 0.18 2.73
CA ILE A 579 0.43 0.97 1.94
C ILE A 579 1.66 0.15 1.55
N THR A 580 2.25 0.51 0.43
CA THR A 580 3.57 0.04 0.03
C THR A 580 4.42 1.23 -0.36
N PHE A 581 5.71 1.16 -0.06
CA PHE A 581 6.66 2.21 -0.43
C PHE A 581 7.55 1.73 -1.56
N GLY A 582 7.45 2.39 -2.72
CA GLY A 582 8.38 2.16 -3.81
C GLY A 582 9.72 2.80 -3.45
N THR A 583 10.78 2.00 -3.30
CA THR A 583 12.13 2.50 -2.97
C THR A 583 13.00 2.71 -4.21
N LEU A 584 14.01 3.59 -4.09
CA LEU A 584 15.04 3.79 -5.11
C LEU A 584 16.01 2.59 -5.13
N LYS A 585 15.72 1.59 -5.97
CA LYS A 585 16.63 0.46 -6.24
C LYS A 585 17.91 0.95 -6.95
N ALA A 586 19.03 0.24 -6.82
CA ALA A 586 20.33 0.53 -7.45
C ALA A 586 20.23 1.16 -8.86
N ARG A 587 19.61 0.45 -9.81
CA ARG A 587 19.46 0.92 -11.20
C ARG A 587 18.63 2.21 -11.33
N ALA A 588 17.60 2.36 -10.50
CA ALA A 588 16.74 3.55 -10.51
C ALA A 588 17.46 4.76 -9.90
N ALA A 589 18.16 4.56 -8.76
CA ALA A 589 18.99 5.58 -8.13
C ALA A 589 20.05 6.11 -9.13
N ILE A 590 20.79 5.23 -9.80
CA ILE A 590 21.77 5.61 -10.81
C ILE A 590 21.14 6.46 -11.93
N ARG A 591 19.99 6.02 -12.47
CA ARG A 591 19.31 6.74 -13.56
C ARG A 591 18.81 8.12 -13.12
N ASP A 592 18.21 8.22 -11.93
CA ASP A 592 17.66 9.47 -11.41
C ASP A 592 18.78 10.48 -11.08
N VAL A 593 19.90 10.02 -10.50
CA VAL A 593 21.09 10.84 -10.24
C VAL A 593 21.72 11.27 -11.56
N CYS A 594 21.92 10.36 -12.53
CA CYS A 594 22.39 10.70 -13.88
C CYS A 594 21.56 11.81 -14.51
N ARG A 595 20.22 11.74 -14.42
CA ARG A 595 19.31 12.75 -14.95
C ARG A 595 19.55 14.11 -14.30
N VAL A 596 19.67 14.16 -12.97
CA VAL A 596 19.88 15.41 -12.21
C VAL A 596 21.23 16.06 -12.54
N HIS A 597 22.25 15.25 -12.84
CA HIS A 597 23.56 15.69 -13.30
C HIS A 597 23.67 15.88 -14.83
N GLU A 598 22.55 15.80 -15.56
CA GLU A 598 22.49 15.97 -17.01
C GLU A 598 23.39 15.00 -17.80
N VAL A 599 23.61 13.79 -17.27
CA VAL A 599 24.28 12.71 -17.99
C VAL A 599 23.39 12.27 -19.16
N PRO A 600 23.93 12.15 -20.40
CA PRO A 600 23.15 11.71 -21.55
C PRO A 600 22.45 10.36 -21.31
N LEU A 601 21.18 10.25 -21.70
CA LEU A 601 20.34 9.06 -21.45
C LEU A 601 20.99 7.74 -21.90
N GLY A 602 21.63 7.74 -23.07
CA GLY A 602 22.30 6.54 -23.59
C GLY A 602 23.49 6.07 -22.76
N GLU A 603 24.17 6.99 -22.07
CA GLU A 603 25.26 6.68 -21.14
C GLU A 603 24.70 6.24 -19.78
N ALA A 604 23.68 6.94 -19.28
CA ALA A 604 22.99 6.57 -18.04
C ALA A 604 22.40 5.15 -18.11
N ASP A 605 21.81 4.76 -19.24
CA ASP A 605 21.26 3.41 -19.42
C ASP A 605 22.34 2.33 -19.53
N LYS A 606 23.49 2.65 -20.15
CA LYS A 606 24.66 1.75 -20.14
C LYS A 606 25.15 1.51 -18.72
N LEU A 607 25.35 2.58 -17.95
CA LEU A 607 25.80 2.50 -16.56
C LEU A 607 24.82 1.69 -15.70
N ALA A 608 23.51 1.94 -15.82
CA ALA A 608 22.50 1.20 -15.08
C ALA A 608 22.43 -0.29 -15.47
N LYS A 609 22.70 -0.65 -16.73
CA LYS A 609 22.70 -2.05 -17.20
C LYS A 609 23.88 -2.87 -16.70
N LEU A 610 24.98 -2.23 -16.30
CA LEU A 610 26.12 -2.91 -15.66
C LEU A 610 25.79 -3.43 -14.26
N VAL A 611 24.72 -2.96 -13.63
CA VAL A 611 24.24 -3.53 -12.35
C VAL A 611 23.59 -4.88 -12.63
N PRO A 612 24.05 -6.00 -12.03
CA PRO A 612 23.48 -7.34 -12.25
C PRO A 612 21.98 -7.45 -11.93
N GLU A 613 21.27 -8.36 -12.59
CA GLU A 613 19.85 -8.66 -12.32
C GLU A 613 19.70 -9.65 -11.16
N GLU A 614 20.18 -9.24 -9.98
CA GLU A 614 20.07 -10.02 -8.75
C GLU A 614 19.02 -9.41 -7.80
N LEU A 615 18.34 -10.27 -7.06
CA LEU A 615 17.34 -9.83 -6.09
C LEU A 615 18.01 -9.06 -4.95
N LYS A 616 17.53 -7.84 -4.66
CA LYS A 616 18.09 -6.94 -3.62
C LYS A 616 19.58 -6.61 -3.83
N ILE A 617 20.03 -6.53 -5.09
CA ILE A 617 21.36 -6.01 -5.41
C ILE A 617 21.50 -4.57 -4.92
N THR A 618 22.66 -4.24 -4.37
CA THR A 618 23.05 -2.88 -3.97
C THR A 618 24.14 -2.35 -4.89
N ILE A 619 24.35 -1.04 -4.91
CA ILE A 619 25.43 -0.43 -5.71
C ILE A 619 26.80 -0.99 -5.29
N ASP A 620 27.02 -1.21 -3.99
CA ASP A 620 28.28 -1.78 -3.49
C ASP A 620 28.50 -3.23 -3.92
N LYS A 621 27.46 -4.07 -3.87
CA LYS A 621 27.55 -5.45 -4.37
C LYS A 621 27.79 -5.47 -5.87
N ALA A 622 27.13 -4.59 -6.62
CA ALA A 622 27.34 -4.47 -8.05
C ALA A 622 28.79 -4.07 -8.40
N LEU A 623 29.39 -3.14 -7.64
CA LEU A 623 30.80 -2.75 -7.81
C LEU A 623 31.79 -3.88 -7.47
N GLY A 624 31.40 -4.79 -6.58
CA GLY A 624 32.20 -5.99 -6.27
C GLY A 624 32.03 -7.11 -7.31
N ALA A 625 30.85 -7.24 -7.90
CA ALA A 625 30.51 -8.32 -8.83
C ALA A 625 30.85 -8.03 -10.30
N GLU A 626 30.75 -6.78 -10.74
CA GLU A 626 30.95 -6.37 -12.14
C GLU A 626 32.24 -5.54 -12.31
N PRO A 627 33.34 -6.12 -12.83
CA PRO A 627 34.61 -5.43 -13.02
C PRO A 627 34.52 -4.20 -13.93
N GLU A 628 33.65 -4.22 -14.93
CA GLU A 628 33.49 -3.07 -15.84
C GLU A 628 32.90 -1.86 -15.10
N LEU A 629 31.91 -2.07 -14.22
CA LEU A 629 31.32 -1.01 -13.40
C LEU A 629 32.38 -0.37 -12.48
N LYS A 630 33.23 -1.21 -11.87
CA LYS A 630 34.34 -0.73 -11.02
C LYS A 630 35.37 0.09 -11.80
N LYS A 631 35.71 -0.34 -13.02
CA LYS A 631 36.62 0.41 -13.88
C LYS A 631 36.07 1.81 -14.20
N TRP A 632 34.78 1.93 -14.48
CA TRP A 632 34.15 3.24 -14.75
C TRP A 632 34.15 4.12 -13.49
N TYR A 633 33.88 3.54 -12.32
CA TYR A 633 33.95 4.23 -11.03
C TYR A 633 35.34 4.81 -10.75
N ASP A 634 36.41 4.05 -11.05
CA ASP A 634 37.79 4.47 -10.79
C ASP A 634 38.35 5.45 -11.84
N SER A 635 37.72 5.55 -13.03
CA SER A 635 38.27 6.29 -14.18
C SER A 635 37.53 7.58 -14.55
N ASP A 636 36.23 7.70 -14.29
CA ASP A 636 35.44 8.90 -14.57
C ASP A 636 34.91 9.52 -13.26
N GLU A 637 35.39 10.72 -12.90
CA GLU A 637 34.94 11.45 -11.71
C GLU A 637 33.44 11.79 -11.70
N ARG A 638 32.81 11.93 -12.88
CA ARG A 638 31.37 12.15 -12.98
C ARG A 638 30.61 10.86 -12.64
N VAL A 639 31.09 9.71 -13.13
CA VAL A 639 30.51 8.40 -12.78
C VAL A 639 30.71 8.12 -11.29
N LYS A 640 31.91 8.41 -10.76
CA LYS A 640 32.19 8.31 -9.33
C LYS A 640 31.18 9.09 -8.49
N ARG A 641 30.95 10.37 -8.81
CA ARG A 641 29.93 11.20 -8.15
C ARG A 641 28.53 10.62 -8.26
N VAL A 642 28.12 10.16 -9.45
CA VAL A 642 26.80 9.54 -9.65
C VAL A 642 26.62 8.31 -8.75
N LEU A 643 27.63 7.43 -8.68
CA LEU A 643 27.56 6.21 -7.88
C LEU A 643 27.64 6.52 -6.38
N ASP A 644 28.48 7.47 -5.96
CA ASP A 644 28.59 7.89 -4.55
C ASP A 644 27.30 8.53 -4.05
N THR A 645 26.71 9.46 -4.79
CA THR A 645 25.37 10.01 -4.48
C THR A 645 24.30 8.92 -4.55
N GLY A 646 24.38 8.03 -5.54
CA GLY A 646 23.47 6.90 -5.70
C GLY A 646 23.47 5.96 -4.50
N ARG A 647 24.62 5.75 -3.84
CA ARG A 647 24.74 4.94 -2.60
C ARG A 647 23.96 5.54 -1.44
N VAL A 648 24.00 6.85 -1.29
CA VAL A 648 23.27 7.56 -0.22
C VAL A 648 21.76 7.53 -0.47
N LEU A 649 21.34 7.60 -1.74
CA LEU A 649 19.92 7.61 -2.13
C LEU A 649 19.32 6.21 -2.33
N GLU A 650 20.13 5.18 -2.44
CA GLU A 650 19.67 3.79 -2.57
C GLU A 650 18.85 3.38 -1.35
N GLY A 651 17.70 2.75 -1.60
CA GLY A 651 16.79 2.29 -0.53
C GLY A 651 15.84 3.35 0.01
N GLN A 652 16.06 4.63 -0.29
CA GLN A 652 15.14 5.71 0.11
C GLN A 652 13.76 5.53 -0.52
N ALA A 653 12.71 5.87 0.24
CA ALA A 653 11.34 5.83 -0.23
C ALA A 653 11.10 6.92 -1.30
N ARG A 654 10.48 6.54 -2.43
CA ARG A 654 10.22 7.44 -3.57
C ARG A 654 8.76 7.86 -3.65
N HIS A 655 7.83 6.93 -3.45
CA HIS A 655 6.40 7.17 -3.52
C HIS A 655 5.64 6.15 -2.69
N ALA A 656 4.48 6.57 -2.21
CA ALA A 656 3.46 5.67 -1.68
C ALA A 656 2.72 5.00 -2.84
N SER A 657 2.38 3.73 -2.65
CA SER A 657 1.53 2.93 -3.53
C SER A 657 0.65 2.03 -2.67
N VAL A 658 -0.29 1.34 -3.30
CA VAL A 658 -1.24 0.46 -2.64
C VAL A 658 -0.76 -0.98 -2.77
N HIS A 659 -0.78 -1.73 -1.67
CA HIS A 659 -0.52 -3.16 -1.71
C HIS A 659 -1.51 -3.86 -2.64
N ALA A 660 -1.02 -4.70 -3.54
CA ALA A 660 -1.86 -5.35 -4.55
C ALA A 660 -2.92 -6.31 -3.99
N ALA A 661 -2.90 -6.61 -2.68
CA ALA A 661 -3.67 -7.69 -2.06
C ALA A 661 -4.04 -7.40 -0.60
N GLY A 662 -3.06 -7.00 0.22
CA GLY A 662 -3.23 -6.74 1.65
C GLY A 662 -4.28 -5.69 2.01
N VAL A 663 -5.18 -6.11 2.89
CA VAL A 663 -6.27 -5.36 3.48
C VAL A 663 -6.25 -5.58 4.99
N ILE A 664 -6.53 -4.53 5.75
CA ILE A 664 -6.75 -4.55 7.18
C ILE A 664 -8.25 -4.47 7.44
N VAL A 665 -8.74 -5.29 8.37
CA VAL A 665 -10.13 -5.26 8.85
C VAL A 665 -10.12 -5.09 10.36
N ALA A 666 -10.89 -4.13 10.86
CA ALA A 666 -11.06 -3.87 12.29
C ALA A 666 -12.56 -3.76 12.65
N THR A 667 -12.88 -3.88 13.95
CA THR A 667 -14.24 -3.68 14.51
C THR A 667 -14.46 -2.27 15.07
N GLN A 668 -13.45 -1.41 15.03
CA GLN A 668 -13.51 -0.01 15.45
C GLN A 668 -12.91 0.90 14.36
N PRO A 669 -13.16 2.22 14.40
CA PRO A 669 -12.61 3.15 13.42
C PRO A 669 -11.09 3.04 13.30
N LEU A 670 -10.60 2.80 12.07
CA LEU A 670 -9.18 2.52 11.85
C LEU A 670 -8.26 3.68 12.26
N HIS A 671 -8.69 4.93 12.17
CA HIS A 671 -7.88 6.09 12.55
C HIS A 671 -7.54 6.15 14.04
N GLU A 672 -8.22 5.36 14.89
CA GLU A 672 -7.89 5.20 16.32
C GLU A 672 -6.71 4.25 16.54
N ILE A 673 -6.41 3.38 15.56
CA ILE A 673 -5.37 2.34 15.69
C ILE A 673 -4.19 2.60 14.73
N VAL A 674 -4.47 3.06 13.51
CA VAL A 674 -3.50 3.23 12.41
C VAL A 674 -3.77 4.54 11.66
N PRO A 675 -2.74 5.34 11.34
CA PRO A 675 -2.95 6.55 10.57
C PRO A 675 -3.34 6.21 9.14
N LEU A 676 -4.25 6.99 8.56
CA LEU A 676 -4.84 6.72 7.25
C LEU A 676 -4.32 7.67 6.17
N TYR A 677 -4.27 7.17 4.95
CA TYR A 677 -3.84 7.84 3.72
C TYR A 677 -4.93 7.65 2.67
N LYS A 678 -5.19 8.72 1.90
CA LYS A 678 -6.06 8.66 0.71
C LYS A 678 -5.30 9.27 -0.45
N GLN A 679 -5.16 8.48 -1.52
CA GLN A 679 -4.51 8.98 -2.73
C GLN A 679 -5.44 9.97 -3.45
N SER A 680 -4.87 11.10 -3.91
CA SER A 680 -5.64 12.11 -4.64
C SER A 680 -6.31 11.51 -5.88
N GLY A 681 -7.63 11.74 -6.01
CA GLY A 681 -8.44 11.22 -7.13
C GLY A 681 -8.91 9.76 -6.98
N HIS A 682 -8.61 9.09 -5.86
CA HIS A 682 -9.09 7.75 -5.54
C HIS A 682 -9.92 7.78 -4.26
N ASP A 683 -10.89 6.87 -4.14
CA ASP A 683 -11.74 6.74 -2.94
C ASP A 683 -11.24 5.69 -1.95
N ASP A 684 -10.21 4.93 -2.30
CA ASP A 684 -9.66 3.90 -1.43
C ASP A 684 -8.93 4.51 -0.23
N ILE A 685 -9.31 4.03 0.95
CA ILE A 685 -8.63 4.31 2.22
C ILE A 685 -7.48 3.32 2.35
N ILE A 686 -6.30 3.84 2.64
CA ILE A 686 -5.06 3.10 2.76
C ILE A 686 -4.47 3.40 4.14
N THR A 687 -3.80 2.45 4.77
CA THR A 687 -3.01 2.70 5.98
C THR A 687 -1.78 3.57 5.66
N GLN A 688 -1.15 4.20 6.64
CA GLN A 688 0.17 4.83 6.46
C GLN A 688 1.33 3.91 6.89
N TRP A 689 1.00 2.80 7.54
CA TRP A 689 1.96 1.79 7.96
C TRP A 689 1.94 0.60 7.01
N ASP A 690 3.11 0.04 6.72
CA ASP A 690 3.21 -1.17 5.91
C ASP A 690 2.65 -2.39 6.67
N GLY A 691 2.50 -3.52 5.96
CA GLY A 691 1.90 -4.74 6.50
C GLY A 691 2.55 -5.21 7.81
N PRO A 692 3.90 -5.37 7.86
CA PRO A 692 4.59 -5.77 9.09
C PRO A 692 4.37 -4.83 10.27
N THR A 693 4.32 -3.51 10.02
CA THR A 693 4.04 -2.53 11.07
C THR A 693 2.60 -2.63 11.56
N CYS A 694 1.63 -2.82 10.66
CA CYS A 694 0.24 -3.08 11.03
C CYS A 694 0.11 -4.33 11.92
N GLU A 695 0.76 -5.43 11.54
CA GLU A 695 0.76 -6.70 12.30
C GLU A 695 1.38 -6.52 13.69
N MET A 696 2.50 -5.78 13.80
CA MET A 696 3.15 -5.47 15.08
C MET A 696 2.22 -4.71 16.04
N MET A 697 1.35 -3.88 15.49
CA MET A 697 0.35 -3.11 16.22
C MET A 697 -0.94 -3.89 16.47
N GLY A 698 -0.98 -5.19 16.17
CA GLY A 698 -2.11 -6.05 16.49
C GLY A 698 -3.25 -6.05 15.47
N LEU A 699 -3.04 -5.42 14.32
CA LEU A 699 -4.02 -5.41 13.23
C LEU A 699 -3.92 -6.68 12.41
N LEU A 700 -5.08 -7.23 12.08
CA LEU A 700 -5.16 -8.44 11.28
C LEU A 700 -5.08 -8.11 9.80
N LYS A 701 -4.02 -8.62 9.17
CA LYS A 701 -3.84 -8.57 7.72
C LYS A 701 -4.59 -9.72 7.04
N MET A 702 -5.20 -9.41 5.91
CA MET A 702 -5.79 -10.37 4.99
C MET A 702 -5.38 -10.01 3.56
N ASP A 703 -4.89 -10.97 2.79
CA ASP A 703 -4.55 -10.74 1.39
C ASP A 703 -5.71 -11.14 0.47
N PHE A 704 -6.22 -10.18 -0.32
CA PHE A 704 -7.16 -10.40 -1.40
C PHE A 704 -6.46 -10.23 -2.75
N LEU A 705 -5.83 -11.30 -3.26
CA LEU A 705 -5.14 -11.25 -4.54
C LEU A 705 -6.07 -11.64 -5.70
N GLY A 706 -6.13 -10.80 -6.74
CA GLY A 706 -6.84 -11.14 -7.96
C GLY A 706 -6.01 -12.05 -8.87
N LEU A 707 -6.42 -13.31 -9.03
CA LEU A 707 -5.74 -14.29 -9.86
C LEU A 707 -6.49 -14.52 -11.17
N ARG A 708 -5.86 -14.17 -12.29
CA ARG A 708 -6.42 -14.36 -13.66
C ARG A 708 -6.76 -15.80 -13.97
N THR A 709 -6.01 -16.75 -13.41
CA THR A 709 -6.25 -18.18 -13.59
C THR A 709 -7.64 -18.57 -13.12
N LEU A 710 -8.07 -18.08 -11.94
CA LEU A 710 -9.39 -18.37 -11.40
C LEU A 710 -10.50 -17.76 -12.26
N SER A 711 -10.33 -16.52 -12.73
CA SER A 711 -11.23 -15.90 -13.72
C SER A 711 -11.35 -16.74 -15.00
N THR A 712 -10.22 -17.22 -15.51
CA THR A 712 -10.18 -18.03 -16.74
C THR A 712 -10.92 -19.35 -16.56
N VAL A 713 -10.67 -20.05 -15.45
CA VAL A 713 -11.32 -21.33 -15.12
C VAL A 713 -12.83 -21.15 -14.94
N GLU A 714 -13.28 -20.11 -14.22
CA GLU A 714 -14.72 -19.85 -14.05
C GLU A 714 -15.37 -19.55 -15.39
N ARG A 715 -14.73 -18.72 -16.23
CA ARG A 715 -15.24 -18.42 -17.57
C ARG A 715 -15.33 -19.67 -18.45
N CYS A 716 -14.35 -20.58 -18.37
CA CYS A 716 -14.43 -21.86 -19.05
C CYS A 716 -15.63 -22.69 -18.56
N LYS A 717 -15.87 -22.73 -17.24
CA LYS A 717 -17.00 -23.45 -16.64
C LYS A 717 -18.35 -22.89 -17.12
N GLU A 718 -18.49 -21.57 -17.19
CA GLU A 718 -19.68 -20.91 -17.75
C GLU A 718 -19.92 -21.30 -19.20
N ILE A 719 -18.90 -21.18 -20.06
CA ILE A 719 -19.01 -21.53 -21.48
C ILE A 719 -19.42 -22.98 -21.66
N ILE A 720 -18.85 -23.91 -20.88
CA ILE A 720 -19.21 -25.33 -20.94
C ILE A 720 -20.69 -25.52 -20.58
N ARG A 721 -21.16 -24.89 -19.49
CA ARG A 721 -22.57 -24.98 -19.06
C ARG A 721 -23.55 -24.38 -20.06
N ASP A 722 -23.18 -23.30 -20.71
CA ASP A 722 -24.04 -22.60 -21.68
C ASP A 722 -24.11 -23.31 -23.03
N THR A 723 -23.08 -24.08 -23.39
CA THR A 723 -22.93 -24.66 -24.73
C THR A 723 -23.17 -26.16 -24.80
N LEU A 724 -22.96 -26.89 -23.70
CA LEU A 724 -23.07 -28.35 -23.66
C LEU A 724 -24.18 -28.79 -22.70
N PRO A 725 -25.04 -29.76 -23.09
CA PRO A 725 -25.95 -30.39 -22.15
C PRO A 725 -25.17 -31.22 -21.12
N ASP A 726 -25.73 -31.38 -19.92
CA ASP A 726 -25.13 -32.16 -18.82
C ASP A 726 -24.64 -33.53 -19.29
N GLU A 727 -25.43 -34.25 -20.08
CA GLU A 727 -25.07 -35.59 -20.57
C GLU A 727 -23.77 -35.57 -21.40
N ALA A 728 -23.52 -34.50 -22.17
CA ALA A 728 -22.28 -34.34 -22.93
C ALA A 728 -21.09 -33.97 -22.02
N VAL A 729 -21.33 -33.23 -20.94
CA VAL A 729 -20.30 -32.89 -19.93
C VAL A 729 -19.82 -34.16 -19.22
N PHE A 730 -20.74 -35.03 -18.77
CA PHE A 730 -20.41 -36.33 -18.19
C PHE A 730 -19.68 -37.22 -19.21
N ALA A 731 -20.18 -37.31 -20.44
CA ALA A 731 -19.54 -38.12 -21.48
C ALA A 731 -18.12 -37.63 -21.82
N GLY A 732 -17.86 -36.32 -21.75
CA GLY A 732 -16.55 -35.72 -21.99
C GLY A 732 -15.46 -36.16 -20.99
N VAL A 733 -15.86 -36.56 -19.79
CA VAL A 733 -14.96 -37.16 -18.77
C VAL A 733 -15.12 -38.68 -18.66
N GLY A 734 -15.76 -39.32 -19.64
CA GLY A 734 -15.96 -40.77 -19.68
C GLY A 734 -16.95 -41.31 -18.64
N ARG A 735 -17.83 -40.48 -18.09
CA ARG A 735 -18.86 -40.84 -17.09
C ARG A 735 -20.26 -40.70 -17.67
N GLN A 736 -21.25 -41.33 -17.03
CA GLN A 736 -22.68 -41.13 -17.29
C GLN A 736 -23.33 -40.34 -16.15
N ARG A 737 -24.41 -39.63 -16.48
CA ARG A 737 -25.19 -38.90 -15.47
C ARG A 737 -25.79 -39.89 -14.47
N GLY A 738 -25.49 -39.70 -13.19
CA GLY A 738 -25.88 -40.61 -12.11
C GLY A 738 -24.78 -41.59 -11.67
N ASP A 739 -23.64 -41.62 -12.37
CA ASP A 739 -22.45 -42.30 -11.87
C ASP A 739 -22.02 -41.71 -10.53
N ALA A 740 -21.51 -42.58 -9.65
CA ALA A 740 -21.01 -42.17 -8.35
C ALA A 740 -19.93 -41.07 -8.48
N GLY A 741 -19.90 -40.16 -7.51
CA GLY A 741 -18.96 -39.04 -7.45
C GLY A 741 -19.56 -37.69 -7.82
N PRO A 742 -18.81 -36.60 -7.65
CA PRO A 742 -19.30 -35.24 -7.88
C PRO A 742 -19.53 -34.95 -9.36
N HIS A 743 -20.29 -33.89 -9.62
CA HIS A 743 -20.49 -33.38 -10.97
C HIS A 743 -19.13 -33.00 -11.60
N PRO A 744 -18.86 -33.25 -12.89
CA PRO A 744 -17.54 -32.99 -13.50
C PRO A 744 -17.06 -31.53 -13.44
N LEU A 745 -17.99 -30.59 -13.29
CA LEU A 745 -17.73 -29.16 -13.10
C LEU A 745 -17.74 -28.69 -11.63
N ASP A 746 -17.83 -29.62 -10.67
CA ASP A 746 -17.66 -29.32 -9.25
C ASP A 746 -16.16 -29.34 -8.90
N LEU A 747 -15.51 -28.21 -9.16
CA LEU A 747 -14.06 -28.05 -9.06
C LEU A 747 -13.51 -28.29 -7.64
N ASP A 748 -14.35 -28.08 -6.63
CA ASP A 748 -13.96 -28.27 -5.22
C ASP A 748 -13.87 -29.75 -4.85
N ARG A 749 -14.41 -30.66 -5.66
CA ARG A 749 -14.45 -32.10 -5.36
C ARG A 749 -13.84 -32.97 -6.47
N LEU A 750 -13.00 -32.38 -7.33
CA LEU A 750 -12.33 -33.12 -8.40
C LEU A 750 -11.41 -34.22 -7.85
N THR A 751 -11.24 -35.27 -8.65
CA THR A 751 -10.16 -36.26 -8.46
C THR A 751 -8.94 -35.83 -9.27
N TYR A 752 -7.75 -36.26 -8.85
CA TYR A 752 -6.47 -35.79 -9.40
C TYR A 752 -5.66 -36.91 -10.08
N ASP A 753 -6.35 -37.94 -10.59
CA ASP A 753 -5.80 -39.19 -11.10
C ASP A 753 -6.04 -39.43 -12.60
N ASP A 754 -6.52 -38.41 -13.34
CA ASP A 754 -6.80 -38.56 -14.78
C ASP A 754 -5.50 -38.67 -15.62
N PRO A 755 -5.21 -39.84 -16.23
CA PRO A 755 -4.01 -40.02 -17.05
C PRO A 755 -3.98 -39.13 -18.30
N ASN A 756 -5.14 -38.70 -18.82
CA ASN A 756 -5.20 -37.82 -19.99
C ASN A 756 -4.65 -36.44 -19.67
N VAL A 757 -4.87 -35.96 -18.44
CA VAL A 757 -4.31 -34.70 -17.95
C VAL A 757 -2.80 -34.81 -17.85
N PHE A 758 -2.27 -35.87 -17.23
CA PHE A 758 -0.82 -36.08 -17.12
C PHE A 758 -0.14 -36.24 -18.49
N ALA A 759 -0.80 -36.87 -19.46
CA ALA A 759 -0.27 -36.99 -20.82
C ALA A 759 0.01 -35.63 -21.49
N LEU A 760 -0.75 -34.57 -21.15
CA LEU A 760 -0.49 -33.21 -21.61
C LEU A 760 0.83 -32.67 -21.06
N PHE A 761 1.07 -32.84 -19.76
CA PHE A 761 2.32 -32.44 -19.10
C PHE A 761 3.52 -33.25 -19.64
N GLN A 762 3.36 -34.55 -19.86
CA GLN A 762 4.41 -35.42 -20.42
C GLN A 762 4.82 -35.04 -21.84
N ARG A 763 3.95 -34.40 -22.62
CA ARG A 763 4.26 -33.85 -23.95
C ARG A 763 4.79 -32.42 -23.92
N GLY A 764 4.79 -31.76 -22.75
CA GLY A 764 5.16 -30.36 -22.61
C GLY A 764 4.14 -29.39 -23.25
N ASP A 765 2.90 -29.84 -23.48
CA ASP A 765 1.83 -29.08 -24.13
C ASP A 765 1.17 -28.06 -23.17
N THR A 766 1.96 -27.40 -22.32
CA THR A 766 1.51 -26.58 -21.19
C THR A 766 1.32 -25.11 -21.54
N THR A 767 0.96 -24.79 -22.79
CA THR A 767 0.62 -23.40 -23.15
C THR A 767 -0.72 -23.01 -22.53
N GLY A 768 -0.75 -21.94 -21.74
CA GLY A 768 -1.93 -21.54 -20.98
C GLY A 768 -2.23 -22.40 -19.75
N VAL A 769 -1.30 -23.27 -19.33
CA VAL A 769 -1.40 -24.05 -18.09
C VAL A 769 -0.62 -23.33 -17.00
N PHE A 770 -1.35 -22.78 -16.03
CA PHE A 770 -0.81 -21.98 -14.93
C PHE A 770 0.43 -22.61 -14.27
N GLN A 771 1.46 -21.79 -14.00
CA GLN A 771 2.78 -22.15 -13.47
C GLN A 771 3.70 -22.95 -14.40
N PHE A 772 3.17 -23.68 -15.39
CA PHE A 772 3.96 -24.62 -16.20
C PHE A 772 4.32 -24.12 -17.61
N GLU A 773 4.20 -22.82 -17.87
CA GLU A 773 4.29 -22.26 -19.24
C GLU A 773 5.71 -21.98 -19.74
N SER A 774 6.67 -21.77 -18.85
CA SER A 774 8.01 -21.32 -19.24
C SER A 774 8.77 -22.37 -20.06
N GLY A 775 9.64 -21.93 -20.98
CA GLY A 775 10.39 -22.84 -21.85
C GLY A 775 11.27 -23.84 -21.08
N GLY A 776 11.89 -23.40 -19.98
CA GLY A 776 12.69 -24.28 -19.12
C GLY A 776 11.83 -25.26 -18.32
N MET A 777 10.67 -24.83 -17.82
CA MET A 777 9.73 -25.71 -17.12
C MET A 777 9.17 -26.79 -18.06
N ARG A 778 8.83 -26.44 -19.32
CA ARG A 778 8.41 -27.42 -20.33
C ARG A 778 9.47 -28.49 -20.59
N ARG A 779 10.74 -28.08 -20.66
CA ARG A 779 11.86 -29.01 -20.79
C ARG A 779 11.93 -29.96 -19.60
N LEU A 780 11.80 -29.43 -18.38
CA LEU A 780 11.75 -30.23 -17.15
C LEU A 780 10.63 -31.27 -17.22
N LEU A 781 9.41 -30.89 -17.62
CA LEU A 781 8.27 -31.81 -17.68
C LEU A 781 8.46 -32.95 -18.68
N LEU A 782 9.04 -32.66 -19.86
CA LEU A 782 9.40 -33.65 -20.87
C LEU A 782 10.38 -34.70 -20.33
N ASP A 783 11.37 -34.23 -19.56
CA ASP A 783 12.41 -35.10 -18.99
C ASP A 783 11.91 -35.85 -17.74
N MET A 784 11.07 -35.22 -16.91
CA MET A 784 10.51 -35.78 -15.67
C MET A 784 9.38 -36.78 -15.95
N LYS A 785 8.60 -36.57 -17.02
CA LYS A 785 7.38 -37.33 -17.37
C LYS A 785 6.45 -37.53 -16.16
N PRO A 786 5.84 -36.46 -15.62
CA PRO A 786 4.96 -36.57 -14.46
C PRO A 786 3.76 -37.48 -14.75
N ASP A 787 3.41 -38.34 -13.80
CA ASP A 787 2.32 -39.33 -13.89
C ASP A 787 1.39 -39.32 -12.66
N ARG A 788 1.63 -38.39 -11.74
CA ARG A 788 0.84 -38.11 -10.54
C ARG A 788 1.00 -36.65 -10.12
N LEU A 789 0.10 -36.16 -9.28
CA LEU A 789 0.09 -34.75 -8.86
C LEU A 789 1.37 -34.37 -8.09
N GLU A 790 1.89 -35.27 -7.27
CA GLU A 790 3.10 -35.06 -6.45
C GLU A 790 4.33 -34.71 -7.30
N ASP A 791 4.42 -35.22 -8.53
CA ASP A 791 5.50 -34.86 -9.44
C ASP A 791 5.36 -33.44 -9.97
N LEU A 792 4.15 -32.95 -10.19
CA LEU A 792 3.91 -31.55 -10.56
C LEU A 792 4.24 -30.61 -9.38
N ILE A 793 3.91 -31.02 -8.16
CA ILE A 793 4.31 -30.32 -6.93
C ILE A 793 5.84 -30.27 -6.83
N ALA A 794 6.53 -31.40 -7.04
CA ALA A 794 7.99 -31.46 -7.04
C ALA A 794 8.62 -30.62 -8.18
N ALA A 795 8.05 -30.62 -9.38
CA ALA A 795 8.54 -29.81 -10.50
C ALA A 795 8.54 -28.32 -10.16
N ASN A 796 7.46 -27.81 -9.58
CA ASN A 796 7.36 -26.41 -9.13
C ASN A 796 8.34 -26.06 -7.99
N ALA A 797 8.61 -27.01 -7.09
CA ALA A 797 9.54 -26.81 -5.99
C ALA A 797 11.01 -26.83 -6.46
N LEU A 798 11.36 -27.76 -7.36
CA LEU A 798 12.72 -27.95 -7.87
C LEU A 798 13.13 -26.91 -8.92
N PHE A 799 12.19 -26.36 -9.68
CA PHE A 799 12.48 -25.38 -10.74
C PHE A 799 12.73 -23.97 -10.18
N ARG A 800 13.69 -23.85 -9.27
CA ARG A 800 14.14 -22.62 -8.61
C ARG A 800 15.67 -22.58 -8.54
N PRO A 801 16.31 -21.39 -8.54
CA PRO A 801 17.75 -21.27 -8.33
C PRO A 801 18.19 -21.98 -7.04
N GLY A 802 19.20 -22.85 -7.12
CA GLY A 802 19.63 -23.74 -6.04
C GLY A 802 19.10 -25.17 -6.23
N PRO A 803 17.81 -25.46 -5.95
CA PRO A 803 17.23 -26.80 -6.13
C PRO A 803 17.28 -27.35 -7.57
N MET A 804 17.44 -26.50 -8.58
CA MET A 804 17.57 -26.93 -9.98
C MET A 804 18.73 -27.92 -10.21
N ASP A 805 19.78 -27.87 -9.39
CA ASP A 805 20.92 -28.80 -9.49
C ASP A 805 20.53 -30.23 -9.11
N LEU A 806 19.43 -30.42 -8.37
CA LEU A 806 18.92 -31.73 -7.93
C LEU A 806 17.96 -32.37 -8.94
N ILE A 807 17.47 -31.62 -9.93
CA ILE A 807 16.54 -32.10 -10.97
C ILE A 807 17.08 -33.35 -11.69
N PRO A 808 18.36 -33.40 -12.15
CA PRO A 808 18.87 -34.56 -12.85
C PRO A 808 18.87 -35.83 -12.00
N ASP A 809 19.15 -35.72 -10.70
CA ASP A 809 19.10 -36.84 -9.76
C ASP A 809 17.67 -37.31 -9.52
N TYR A 810 16.74 -36.37 -9.30
CA TYR A 810 15.32 -36.67 -9.16
C TYR A 810 14.80 -37.47 -10.36
N ASN A 811 15.05 -36.99 -11.58
CA ASN A 811 14.58 -37.62 -12.81
C ASN A 811 15.20 -39.02 -13.02
N ARG A 812 16.52 -39.18 -12.79
CA ARG A 812 17.17 -40.49 -12.92
C ARG A 812 16.59 -41.51 -11.94
N ARG A 813 16.36 -41.12 -10.68
CA ARG A 813 15.83 -42.01 -9.65
C ARG A 813 14.37 -42.37 -9.93
N LYS A 814 13.56 -41.38 -10.33
CA LYS A 814 12.18 -41.60 -10.79
C LYS A 814 12.12 -42.63 -11.92
N HIS A 815 13.00 -42.52 -12.92
CA HIS A 815 13.02 -43.43 -14.07
C HIS A 815 13.70 -44.78 -13.79
N GLY A 816 14.11 -45.06 -12.55
CA GLY A 816 14.83 -46.28 -12.18
C GLY A 816 16.24 -46.38 -12.80
N GLN A 817 16.79 -45.28 -13.29
CA GLN A 817 18.12 -45.19 -13.90
C GLN A 817 19.23 -45.01 -12.85
N ALA A 818 18.87 -44.63 -11.62
CA ALA A 818 19.75 -44.56 -10.47
C ALA A 818 19.01 -45.09 -9.23
N PRO A 819 19.68 -45.82 -8.32
CA PRO A 819 19.07 -46.26 -7.07
C PRO A 819 18.78 -45.07 -6.15
N VAL A 820 17.67 -45.14 -5.40
CA VAL A 820 17.38 -44.20 -4.31
C VAL A 820 18.34 -44.50 -3.14
N PRO A 821 19.09 -43.51 -2.64
CA PRO A 821 19.97 -43.71 -1.49
C PRO A 821 19.20 -44.10 -0.23
N THR A 822 19.70 -45.07 0.53
CA THR A 822 19.21 -45.42 1.87
C THR A 822 20.03 -44.66 2.89
N VAL A 823 19.39 -43.79 3.68
CA VAL A 823 20.07 -42.94 4.67
C VAL A 823 19.73 -43.41 6.08
N HIS A 824 18.44 -43.43 6.40
CA HIS A 824 17.91 -43.84 7.71
C HIS A 824 16.42 -44.17 7.55
N PRO A 825 15.84 -45.19 8.23
CA PRO A 825 14.43 -45.57 8.03
C PRO A 825 13.43 -44.42 8.11
N ILE A 826 13.65 -43.47 9.04
CA ILE A 826 12.82 -42.25 9.19
C ILE A 826 12.96 -41.32 7.97
N VAL A 827 14.20 -41.02 7.58
CA VAL A 827 14.51 -40.14 6.43
C VAL A 827 13.97 -40.74 5.14
N ASP A 828 14.18 -42.04 4.95
CA ASP A 828 13.77 -42.78 3.77
C ASP A 828 12.23 -42.81 3.65
N ARG A 829 11.51 -42.91 4.78
CA ARG A 829 10.04 -42.86 4.80
C ARG A 829 9.49 -41.52 4.32
N PHE A 830 10.02 -40.40 4.80
CA PHE A 830 9.54 -39.07 4.42
C PHE A 830 10.01 -38.61 3.03
N THR A 831 11.15 -39.12 2.56
CA THR A 831 11.70 -38.79 1.23
C THR A 831 11.34 -39.81 0.15
N ALA A 832 10.62 -40.90 0.48
CA ALA A 832 10.15 -41.88 -0.49
C ALA A 832 9.31 -41.25 -1.62
N PRO A 833 8.34 -40.34 -1.35
CA PRO A 833 7.57 -39.70 -2.41
C PRO A 833 8.42 -38.85 -3.36
N THR A 834 9.56 -38.35 -2.90
CA THR A 834 10.49 -37.49 -3.65
C THR A 834 11.78 -38.20 -4.04
N TYR A 835 11.77 -39.53 -4.11
CA TYR A 835 12.88 -40.38 -4.56
C TYR A 835 14.20 -40.10 -3.82
N GLY A 836 14.13 -39.91 -2.50
CA GLY A 836 15.30 -39.67 -1.64
C GLY A 836 15.91 -38.29 -1.78
N VAL A 837 15.20 -37.34 -2.40
CA VAL A 837 15.59 -35.92 -2.45
C VAL A 837 14.74 -35.17 -1.43
N MET A 838 15.35 -34.40 -0.51
CA MET A 838 14.61 -33.51 0.38
C MET A 838 14.21 -32.26 -0.41
N VAL A 839 12.94 -32.16 -0.77
CA VAL A 839 12.40 -31.09 -1.63
C VAL A 839 11.59 -30.08 -0.82
N TYR A 840 10.87 -30.55 0.21
CA TYR A 840 9.90 -29.74 0.95
C TYR A 840 10.42 -29.36 2.34
N GLN A 841 9.97 -28.21 2.82
CA GLN A 841 10.29 -27.73 4.17
C GLN A 841 9.67 -28.66 5.23
N GLU A 842 8.47 -29.16 4.96
CA GLU A 842 7.70 -30.06 5.81
C GLU A 842 8.45 -31.40 6.00
N GLN A 843 9.14 -31.91 4.97
CA GLN A 843 9.97 -33.12 5.10
C GLN A 843 11.10 -32.91 6.11
N VAL A 844 11.76 -31.74 6.08
CA VAL A 844 12.83 -31.41 7.02
C VAL A 844 12.29 -31.35 8.45
N MET A 845 11.11 -30.75 8.63
CA MET A 845 10.46 -30.64 9.95
C MET A 845 10.07 -32.01 10.51
N GLN A 846 9.42 -32.86 9.70
CA GLN A 846 9.02 -34.22 10.10
C GLN A 846 10.21 -35.11 10.43
N ILE A 847 11.30 -35.00 9.66
CA ILE A 847 12.54 -35.72 9.95
C ILE A 847 13.16 -35.23 11.27
N ALA A 848 13.20 -33.92 11.51
CA ALA A 848 13.74 -33.38 12.76
C ALA A 848 12.89 -33.81 13.98
N GLN A 849 11.57 -33.83 13.84
CA GLN A 849 10.65 -34.28 14.88
C GLN A 849 10.95 -35.73 15.28
N GLU A 850 10.98 -36.65 14.33
CA GLU A 850 11.11 -38.08 14.67
C GLU A 850 12.54 -38.54 14.93
N LEU A 851 13.52 -37.94 14.26
CA LEU A 851 14.92 -38.34 14.42
C LEU A 851 15.54 -37.73 15.68
N ALA A 852 15.20 -36.48 16.01
CA ALA A 852 15.81 -35.73 17.11
C ALA A 852 14.85 -35.44 18.27
N GLY A 853 13.57 -35.80 18.15
CA GLY A 853 12.58 -35.62 19.22
C GLY A 853 12.08 -34.19 19.40
N TYR A 854 12.29 -33.32 18.41
CA TYR A 854 11.75 -31.95 18.42
C TYR A 854 10.23 -31.96 18.39
N SER A 855 9.59 -30.95 18.98
CA SER A 855 8.19 -30.64 18.64
C SER A 855 8.12 -30.11 17.20
N LEU A 856 6.93 -30.18 16.56
CA LEU A 856 6.75 -29.62 15.22
C LEU A 856 6.95 -28.10 15.19
N GLY A 857 6.65 -27.39 16.28
CA GLY A 857 6.96 -25.97 16.45
C GLY A 857 8.45 -25.69 16.53
N GLU A 858 9.20 -26.46 17.31
CA GLU A 858 10.67 -26.36 17.38
C GLU A 858 11.34 -26.71 16.04
N ALA A 859 10.77 -27.66 15.30
CA ALA A 859 11.24 -28.02 13.97
C ALA A 859 11.01 -26.88 12.95
N ASP A 860 9.93 -26.09 13.08
CA ASP A 860 9.73 -24.87 12.27
C ASP A 860 10.80 -23.82 12.58
N LEU A 861 11.16 -23.68 13.86
CA LEU A 861 12.24 -22.78 14.31
C LEU A 861 13.60 -23.20 13.77
N LEU A 862 13.93 -24.50 13.80
CA LEU A 862 15.16 -25.03 13.23
C LEU A 862 15.29 -24.76 11.72
N ARG A 863 14.17 -24.73 11.00
CA ARG A 863 14.12 -24.48 9.56
C ARG A 863 14.35 -23.00 9.21
N ARG A 864 13.97 -22.07 10.08
CA ARG A 864 14.17 -20.62 9.88
C ARG A 864 15.64 -20.25 10.01
#